data_AF-A0AAU9WFY5-F1
#
_entry.id   AF-A0AAU9WFY5-F1
#
_cell.length_a   1.000
_cell.length_b   1.000
_cell.length_c   1.000
_cell.angle_alpha   90.00
_cell.angle_beta   90.00
_cell.angle_gamma   90.00
#
_symmetry.space_group_name_H-M   'P 1'
#
loop_
_entity.id
_entity.type
_entity.pdbx_description
1 polymer ?
#
loop_
_entity_poly.entity_id
_entity_poly.type
_entity_poly.pdbx_seq_one_letter_code
_entity_poly.pdbx_strand_id
1 'polypeptide(L)'
;NQGYEDVYVSLRGRDSDDCGTLIQPCKSIAKAVQRVDIGGYIYLNGTGTERKPYDCGLSVVSNHQSGIIVQKSLTIEGFKSRSYVSCVNGFHFVKTDSRPLGIFLSGIVFQKTPLTFQDSDNLTISSCSFKESFTAVSVYAKSNSVIRINIDGFSSFENNTSCLDVIWRNPSQVGDRAIFIDMKHIMFTGNGLGKQLARGLVTIKSELEQPPRLHVQISCLHVTATKNHGYFVNLNLSEAVTSEMYTDVVLVNNTVTEPSSGGKRYDTSKESQVEIQNSSFIELQIPNERGGAIFFNSTLRGSLTLFNNMFYRIIAKGGGALFAHNQTNRAGTYNLIASFKEIRAHDCYGYKNICDSVSLMLRNGKVVIEDSSWRNNNWSVGGTLSVINTGGNTDLIISGCTFFHNAVNAQEITVVAHKRKAGNVTIANSEMLSQDTGKSRAVIVNTIFITRKTSDDLFGLHFFILPLKIIHRPDVIVDLDNVTFASSPCNLLAFLFSGNKSIRIKRSQFTNCFCSNKWGWVGITSSYSAYTFSAGAISIFSGLCNGNTTFKRCRFNNNFAAEQSGHVYLAYGTGKADFIDCIFNSSGENLKLNKTTFRKSAFVKSDSGGPIGLKNTTMSSFYPQSCSAYPVFDISSGGYVYMDDNSTIQCPIGSMLVLDNATHFVQDDYNKCLPCPFGAICVKRNIVAKRNYWGRLNSLSVPPSLTFIACPEHYCRQPGPGTNDYNMQLCSHQCRKDEECENYWFWVLTFLLTIVLSLYLLRKPPTLSFLLYKIIWFRRKESPQEDSTFHEADHNADNAYIKITFYFYQVAEILMVSSKESLLQTVPGISAVIAVFNFKLRALNKGLGCPFPGLTSVTKQLVLSGTVFLTMADVALVYFVHCVINIIRRNQKPSLIHYMAVTMEVLLLGYERLAETCFKLMTCVSIGSEMRLFIDANVTCMQWWQYLVLACIAVFIVPFIVVLYLGSSKLYKGSMKETEFLAACVLPLPFLVYWLLKKTEKRPGNESLAVQAVNKDVMEVLHGPFRPPKSDDKGTLYWESVLIGRRFILLACHSFITSPMLRMIAMATACSLIALHHVLKYPFRNVIANRVETLSLTALLIISIINLTKATLISFGITVIGPYGSFLDVMEWFEVGVLGIVPVLVSVLVISAILSQLLRVLLFLFEQAGRLCHRSGNT
;
A
#
# COMPACT_ATOMS: atom_id res chain seq x y z
N ASN A 1 65.71 8.72 -46.88
CA ASN A 1 65.61 7.86 -45.68
C ASN A 1 64.88 6.60 -46.04
N GLN A 2 65.56 5.45 -46.06
CA GLN A 2 64.90 4.15 -46.12
C GLN A 2 64.30 3.87 -44.73
N GLY A 3 63.02 3.52 -44.68
CA GLY A 3 62.46 2.85 -43.51
C GLY A 3 62.90 1.38 -43.48
N TYR A 4 62.40 0.66 -42.49
CA TYR A 4 62.49 -0.81 -42.45
C TYR A 4 61.09 -1.40 -42.38
N GLU A 5 60.88 -2.51 -43.08
CA GLU A 5 59.67 -3.33 -42.95
C GLU A 5 59.56 -3.94 -41.54
N ASP A 6 60.68 -4.44 -41.00
CA ASP A 6 60.80 -4.95 -39.63
C ASP A 6 61.66 -4.03 -38.74
N VAL A 7 61.14 -3.64 -37.57
CA VAL A 7 61.86 -2.82 -36.58
C VAL A 7 61.85 -3.46 -35.20
N TYR A 8 63.03 -3.75 -34.66
CA TYR A 8 63.22 -4.37 -33.36
C TYR A 8 63.51 -3.32 -32.26
N VAL A 9 62.87 -3.49 -31.09
CA VAL A 9 63.01 -2.61 -29.92
C VAL A 9 63.48 -3.41 -28.72
N SER A 10 64.42 -2.86 -27.95
CA SER A 10 65.03 -3.53 -26.79
C SER A 10 65.44 -2.53 -25.72
N LEU A 11 65.24 -2.87 -24.44
CA LEU A 11 65.77 -2.07 -23.30
C LEU A 11 67.30 -1.89 -23.34
N ARG A 12 68.03 -2.78 -24.06
CA ARG A 12 69.48 -2.70 -24.31
C ARG A 12 69.84 -2.01 -25.64
N GLY A 13 68.86 -1.59 -26.41
CA GLY A 13 69.05 -0.91 -27.69
C GLY A 13 69.58 0.52 -27.56
N ARG A 14 69.80 1.17 -28.69
CA ARG A 14 70.23 2.57 -28.78
C ARG A 14 69.41 3.27 -29.87
N ASP A 15 68.84 4.42 -29.54
CA ASP A 15 68.17 5.26 -30.53
C ASP A 15 69.22 5.98 -31.37
N SER A 16 69.23 5.69 -32.67
CA SER A 16 70.07 6.31 -33.70
C SER A 16 69.30 6.30 -35.03
N ASP A 17 69.78 7.00 -36.06
CA ASP A 17 69.11 6.98 -37.36
C ASP A 17 69.26 5.62 -38.08
N ASP A 18 70.28 4.83 -37.74
CA ASP A 18 70.46 3.45 -38.22
C ASP A 18 69.82 2.37 -37.32
N CYS A 19 69.13 2.74 -36.22
CA CYS A 19 68.52 1.72 -35.37
C CYS A 19 67.29 1.08 -36.03
N GLY A 20 67.05 -0.19 -35.69
CA GLY A 20 65.85 -0.93 -36.08
C GLY A 20 66.11 -2.38 -36.44
N THR A 21 67.34 -2.77 -36.79
CA THR A 21 67.65 -4.17 -37.11
C THR A 21 67.68 -5.06 -35.86
N LEU A 22 67.59 -6.39 -36.03
CA LEU A 22 67.70 -7.36 -34.93
C LEU A 22 69.04 -7.25 -34.16
N ILE A 23 70.11 -6.81 -34.86
CA ILE A 23 71.47 -6.64 -34.31
C ILE A 23 71.60 -5.28 -33.61
N GLN A 24 71.02 -4.21 -34.19
CA GLN A 24 71.03 -2.85 -33.64
C GLN A 24 69.59 -2.36 -33.39
N PRO A 25 68.90 -2.91 -32.37
CA PRO A 25 67.53 -2.53 -32.06
C PRO A 25 67.46 -1.11 -31.49
N CYS A 26 66.36 -0.41 -31.78
CA CYS A 26 66.06 0.87 -31.14
C CYS A 26 65.81 0.68 -29.63
N LYS A 27 65.98 1.76 -28.86
CA LYS A 27 65.76 1.78 -27.41
C LYS A 27 64.32 2.17 -27.06
N SER A 28 63.76 3.15 -27.76
CA SER A 28 62.41 3.66 -27.53
C SER A 28 61.43 3.25 -28.62
N ILE A 29 60.16 3.06 -28.22
CA ILE A 29 59.06 2.78 -29.15
C ILE A 29 58.83 3.99 -30.07
N ALA A 30 59.00 5.22 -29.55
CA ALA A 30 58.88 6.45 -30.33
C ALA A 30 59.87 6.50 -31.52
N LYS A 31 61.14 6.12 -31.33
CA LYS A 31 62.11 6.04 -32.43
C LYS A 31 61.76 4.91 -33.41
N ALA A 32 61.27 3.77 -32.92
CA ALA A 32 60.83 2.67 -33.78
C ALA A 32 59.66 3.07 -34.71
N VAL A 33 58.67 3.80 -34.19
CA VAL A 33 57.55 4.36 -34.98
C VAL A 33 58.06 5.32 -36.06
N GLN A 34 59.15 6.08 -35.81
CA GLN A 34 59.76 6.90 -36.86
C GLN A 34 60.45 6.05 -37.95
N ARG A 35 61.08 4.92 -37.58
CA ARG A 35 61.88 4.08 -38.49
C ARG A 35 61.09 3.09 -39.34
N VAL A 36 59.96 2.57 -38.85
CA VAL A 36 59.17 1.54 -39.56
C VAL A 36 58.52 2.09 -40.84
N ASP A 37 58.42 1.30 -41.89
CA ASP A 37 57.66 1.66 -43.10
C ASP A 37 56.14 1.57 -42.88
N ILE A 38 55.37 2.11 -43.84
CA ILE A 38 53.90 2.04 -43.79
C ILE A 38 53.47 0.59 -44.01
N GLY A 39 52.80 0.01 -43.01
CA GLY A 39 52.39 -1.41 -42.99
C GLY A 39 53.40 -2.35 -42.33
N GLY A 40 54.56 -1.86 -41.88
CA GLY A 40 55.61 -2.68 -41.27
C GLY A 40 55.35 -3.11 -39.82
N TYR A 41 56.27 -3.89 -39.28
CA TYR A 41 56.21 -4.56 -37.98
C TYR A 41 57.18 -3.93 -36.97
N ILE A 42 56.72 -3.76 -35.73
CA ILE A 42 57.53 -3.36 -34.58
C ILE A 42 57.56 -4.50 -33.55
N TYR A 43 58.71 -5.14 -33.41
CA TYR A 43 58.94 -6.24 -32.46
C TYR A 43 59.50 -5.71 -31.13
N LEU A 44 58.66 -5.68 -30.10
CA LEU A 44 59.02 -5.23 -28.75
C LEU A 44 59.62 -6.39 -27.95
N ASN A 45 60.92 -6.39 -27.65
CA ASN A 45 61.54 -7.42 -26.82
C ASN A 45 61.06 -7.32 -25.35
N GLY A 46 60.34 -8.31 -24.85
CA GLY A 46 59.79 -8.31 -23.49
C GLY A 46 60.81 -8.54 -22.37
N THR A 47 62.05 -8.93 -22.70
CA THR A 47 63.03 -9.43 -21.72
C THR A 47 63.35 -8.39 -20.64
N GLY A 48 62.91 -8.65 -19.40
CA GLY A 48 63.12 -7.77 -18.25
C GLY A 48 62.15 -6.58 -18.16
N THR A 49 61.21 -6.43 -19.09
CA THR A 49 60.28 -5.29 -19.14
C THR A 49 59.29 -5.27 -17.99
N GLU A 50 58.95 -6.41 -17.40
CA GLU A 50 58.12 -6.50 -16.19
C GLU A 50 58.65 -5.67 -15.01
N ARG A 51 59.99 -5.57 -14.87
CA ARG A 51 60.64 -4.75 -13.84
C ARG A 51 60.91 -3.31 -14.31
N LYS A 52 61.05 -3.11 -15.62
CA LYS A 52 61.28 -1.80 -16.23
C LYS A 52 60.52 -1.72 -17.56
N PRO A 53 59.23 -1.32 -17.52
CA PRO A 53 58.41 -1.24 -18.72
C PRO A 53 58.96 -0.21 -19.71
N TYR A 54 58.58 -0.34 -20.98
CA TYR A 54 58.83 0.72 -21.96
C TYR A 54 57.99 1.96 -21.63
N ASP A 55 58.64 3.12 -21.53
CA ASP A 55 57.99 4.42 -21.34
C ASP A 55 57.67 5.11 -22.69
N CYS A 56 57.13 6.33 -22.63
CA CYS A 56 56.77 7.10 -23.83
C CYS A 56 57.98 7.59 -24.65
N GLY A 57 59.20 7.54 -24.10
CA GLY A 57 60.36 8.29 -24.59
C GLY A 57 60.21 9.82 -24.44
N LEU A 58 61.23 10.54 -24.92
CA LEU A 58 61.24 12.00 -25.02
C LEU A 58 60.43 12.47 -26.24
N SER A 59 59.11 12.34 -26.18
CA SER A 59 58.18 12.90 -27.17
C SER A 59 57.85 14.35 -26.81
N VAL A 60 58.59 15.29 -27.39
CA VAL A 60 58.32 16.73 -27.31
C VAL A 60 57.84 17.21 -28.68
N VAL A 61 56.53 17.44 -28.81
CA VAL A 61 55.92 18.13 -29.95
C VAL A 61 55.10 19.30 -29.42
N SER A 62 55.20 20.44 -30.10
CA SER A 62 54.59 21.71 -29.69
C SER A 62 53.06 21.65 -29.68
N ASN A 63 52.48 22.24 -28.62
CA ASN A 63 51.05 22.49 -28.41
C ASN A 63 50.12 21.24 -28.34
N HIS A 64 49.92 20.79 -27.09
CA HIS A 64 48.73 20.07 -26.58
C HIS A 64 48.56 18.56 -26.84
N GLN A 65 49.55 17.82 -27.36
CA GLN A 65 49.51 16.35 -27.34
C GLN A 65 50.82 15.75 -26.82
N SER A 66 50.81 15.27 -25.58
CA SER A 66 51.86 14.42 -25.01
C SER A 66 51.55 12.95 -25.29
N GLY A 67 52.58 12.13 -25.59
CA GLY A 67 52.45 10.69 -25.84
C GLY A 67 53.18 10.21 -27.09
N ILE A 68 52.99 8.95 -27.48
CA ILE A 68 53.52 8.39 -28.73
C ILE A 68 52.48 8.61 -29.84
N ILE A 69 52.81 9.40 -30.86
CA ILE A 69 51.92 9.68 -31.99
C ILE A 69 52.23 8.73 -33.16
N VAL A 70 51.21 8.11 -33.73
CA VAL A 70 51.30 7.15 -34.85
C VAL A 70 50.36 7.59 -35.97
N GLN A 71 50.89 7.89 -37.15
CA GLN A 71 50.14 8.44 -38.30
C GLN A 71 50.14 7.53 -39.53
N LYS A 72 50.51 6.26 -39.35
CA LYS A 72 50.63 5.25 -40.41
C LYS A 72 50.20 3.88 -39.89
N SER A 73 49.68 3.06 -40.80
CA SER A 73 49.35 1.66 -40.51
C SER A 73 50.61 0.90 -40.11
N LEU A 74 50.51 0.05 -39.09
CA LEU A 74 51.61 -0.77 -38.58
C LEU A 74 51.12 -1.90 -37.67
N THR A 75 52.01 -2.87 -37.46
CA THR A 75 51.86 -3.95 -36.48
C THR A 75 52.83 -3.73 -35.31
N ILE A 76 52.39 -3.94 -34.07
CA ILE A 76 53.28 -4.00 -32.89
C ILE A 76 53.08 -5.33 -32.18
N GLU A 77 54.15 -6.10 -32.00
CA GLU A 77 54.11 -7.44 -31.41
C GLU A 77 55.13 -7.64 -30.28
N GLY A 78 54.73 -8.34 -29.22
CA GLY A 78 55.60 -8.81 -28.15
C GLY A 78 56.55 -9.93 -28.63
N PHE A 79 57.85 -9.69 -28.52
CA PHE A 79 58.91 -10.55 -29.06
C PHE A 79 59.76 -11.18 -27.95
N LYS A 80 60.10 -12.47 -28.10
CA LYS A 80 60.81 -13.37 -27.15
C LYS A 80 60.11 -13.64 -25.82
N SER A 81 59.42 -12.65 -25.25
CA SER A 81 58.65 -12.76 -24.00
C SER A 81 57.59 -11.65 -23.98
N ARG A 82 56.60 -11.76 -23.09
CA ARG A 82 55.50 -10.80 -22.95
C ARG A 82 56.04 -9.41 -22.57
N SER A 83 55.69 -8.41 -23.37
CA SER A 83 56.29 -7.07 -23.29
C SER A 83 55.45 -6.10 -22.49
N TYR A 84 56.05 -5.46 -21.49
CA TYR A 84 55.36 -4.49 -20.63
C TYR A 84 55.64 -3.04 -21.07
N VAL A 85 54.58 -2.24 -21.15
CA VAL A 85 54.58 -0.83 -21.55
C VAL A 85 53.86 -0.01 -20.48
N SER A 86 54.48 1.09 -20.05
CA SER A 86 53.96 2.04 -19.05
C SER A 86 54.16 3.48 -19.51
N CYS A 87 53.36 3.92 -20.48
CA CYS A 87 53.34 5.27 -21.01
C CYS A 87 52.07 6.02 -20.56
N VAL A 88 52.16 6.82 -19.49
CA VAL A 88 51.04 7.55 -18.88
C VAL A 88 50.32 8.49 -19.86
N ASN A 89 51.06 9.07 -20.80
CA ASN A 89 50.51 9.94 -21.84
C ASN A 89 49.85 9.17 -23.01
N GLY A 90 50.02 7.85 -23.06
CA GLY A 90 49.38 6.96 -24.03
C GLY A 90 49.97 6.94 -25.44
N PHE A 91 49.31 6.16 -26.28
CA PHE A 91 49.50 6.12 -27.72
C PHE A 91 48.33 6.84 -28.41
N HIS A 92 48.65 7.66 -29.42
CA HIS A 92 47.70 8.43 -30.21
C HIS A 92 47.84 8.04 -31.68
N PHE A 93 47.02 7.11 -32.13
CA PHE A 93 46.89 6.71 -33.52
C PHE A 93 45.97 7.70 -34.22
N VAL A 94 46.49 8.50 -35.16
CA VAL A 94 45.77 9.62 -35.79
C VAL A 94 45.87 9.52 -37.30
N LYS A 95 44.73 9.37 -37.98
CA LYS A 95 44.66 9.45 -39.44
C LYS A 95 44.76 10.92 -39.88
N THR A 96 45.84 11.25 -40.58
CA THR A 96 46.10 12.59 -41.15
C THR A 96 45.75 12.71 -42.62
N ASP A 97 45.67 11.57 -43.32
CA ASP A 97 45.63 11.48 -44.78
C ASP A 97 44.39 10.70 -45.25
N SER A 98 44.13 10.68 -46.55
CA SER A 98 43.07 9.85 -47.16
C SER A 98 43.35 8.34 -47.15
N ARG A 99 44.56 7.91 -46.77
CA ARG A 99 44.95 6.49 -46.72
C ARG A 99 44.31 5.78 -45.51
N PRO A 100 43.90 4.50 -45.63
CA PRO A 100 43.32 3.77 -44.51
C PRO A 100 44.37 3.51 -43.41
N LEU A 101 43.99 3.75 -42.16
CA LEU A 101 44.81 3.53 -40.96
C LEU A 101 44.41 2.21 -40.31
N GLY A 102 45.26 1.19 -40.46
CA GLY A 102 45.10 -0.15 -39.89
C GLY A 102 46.16 -0.43 -38.82
N ILE A 103 45.75 -0.80 -37.62
CA ILE A 103 46.65 -1.07 -36.49
C ILE A 103 46.41 -2.48 -35.93
N PHE A 104 47.49 -3.25 -35.80
CA PHE A 104 47.49 -4.58 -35.17
C PHE A 104 48.40 -4.58 -33.94
N LEU A 105 47.88 -5.01 -32.78
CA LEU A 105 48.63 -5.09 -31.52
C LEU A 105 48.57 -6.53 -30.97
N SER A 106 49.72 -7.14 -30.68
CA SER A 106 49.80 -8.54 -30.20
C SER A 106 50.75 -8.73 -29.02
N GLY A 107 50.33 -9.48 -28.01
CA GLY A 107 51.22 -10.02 -26.96
C GLY A 107 51.80 -9.01 -25.95
N ILE A 108 51.17 -7.84 -25.79
CA ILE A 108 51.68 -6.70 -24.99
C ILE A 108 50.83 -6.47 -23.73
N VAL A 109 51.48 -6.09 -22.63
CA VAL A 109 50.85 -5.59 -21.40
C VAL A 109 50.96 -4.07 -21.35
N PHE A 110 49.82 -3.40 -21.46
CA PHE A 110 49.67 -1.96 -21.33
C PHE A 110 49.22 -1.63 -19.89
N GLN A 111 50.17 -1.23 -19.05
CA GLN A 111 49.89 -0.79 -17.67
C GLN A 111 49.86 0.74 -17.63
N LYS A 112 48.82 1.35 -17.06
CA LYS A 112 48.65 2.83 -16.98
C LYS A 112 48.85 3.54 -18.33
N THR A 113 48.56 2.85 -19.42
CA THR A 113 48.82 3.28 -20.80
C THR A 113 47.49 3.33 -21.55
N PRO A 114 46.90 4.53 -21.78
CA PRO A 114 45.71 4.66 -22.61
C PRO A 114 46.06 4.56 -24.09
N LEU A 115 45.25 3.85 -24.87
CA LEU A 115 45.32 3.83 -26.33
C LEU A 115 44.20 4.69 -26.92
N THR A 116 44.55 5.62 -27.80
CA THR A 116 43.62 6.56 -28.45
C THR A 116 43.71 6.40 -29.95
N PHE A 117 42.60 6.06 -30.59
CA PHE A 117 42.47 5.88 -32.02
C PHE A 117 41.55 6.97 -32.58
N GLN A 118 42.03 7.77 -33.52
CA GLN A 118 41.27 8.83 -34.19
C GLN A 118 41.18 8.50 -35.68
N ASP A 119 39.96 8.23 -36.14
CA ASP A 119 39.65 7.80 -37.51
C ASP A 119 40.49 6.60 -37.98
N SER A 120 40.69 5.59 -37.13
CA SER A 120 41.24 4.30 -37.56
C SER A 120 40.19 3.47 -38.28
N ASP A 121 40.56 2.85 -39.40
CA ASP A 121 39.66 2.08 -40.27
C ASP A 121 39.55 0.61 -39.78
N ASN A 122 40.68 0.05 -39.31
CA ASN A 122 40.74 -1.32 -38.76
C ASN A 122 41.66 -1.37 -37.53
N LEU A 123 41.12 -1.80 -36.40
CA LEU A 123 41.85 -2.05 -35.15
C LEU A 123 41.75 -3.54 -34.81
N THR A 124 42.89 -4.22 -34.68
CA THR A 124 42.95 -5.59 -34.17
C THR A 124 43.87 -5.67 -32.95
N ILE A 125 43.37 -6.28 -31.87
CA ILE A 125 44.09 -6.50 -30.62
C ILE A 125 44.03 -7.99 -30.30
N SER A 126 45.19 -8.64 -30.16
CA SER A 126 45.28 -10.05 -29.79
C SER A 126 46.18 -10.26 -28.58
N SER A 127 45.82 -11.15 -27.67
CA SER A 127 46.70 -11.61 -26.58
C SER A 127 47.28 -10.49 -25.68
N CYS A 128 46.59 -9.35 -25.62
CA CYS A 128 47.03 -8.14 -24.90
C CYS A 128 46.37 -8.02 -23.53
N SER A 129 47.03 -7.31 -22.61
CA SER A 129 46.52 -7.09 -21.25
C SER A 129 46.54 -5.60 -20.91
N PHE A 130 45.40 -5.06 -20.46
CA PHE A 130 45.22 -3.65 -20.13
C PHE A 130 44.98 -3.50 -18.64
N LYS A 131 45.88 -2.80 -17.94
CA LYS A 131 45.88 -2.73 -16.46
C LYS A 131 45.97 -1.30 -15.95
N GLU A 132 45.16 -0.97 -14.95
CA GLU A 132 45.24 0.30 -14.19
C GLU A 132 45.12 1.58 -15.05
N SER A 133 44.54 1.51 -16.25
CA SER A 133 44.28 2.68 -17.11
C SER A 133 42.94 3.34 -16.77
N PHE A 134 42.87 4.67 -16.90
CA PHE A 134 41.60 5.39 -16.74
C PHE A 134 40.61 5.03 -17.86
N THR A 135 41.07 5.08 -19.11
CA THR A 135 40.41 4.44 -20.26
C THR A 135 41.47 3.61 -20.97
N ALA A 136 41.27 2.30 -21.11
CA ALA A 136 42.27 1.43 -21.72
C ALA A 136 42.34 1.62 -23.25
N VAL A 137 41.20 1.56 -23.94
CA VAL A 137 41.08 1.77 -25.38
C VAL A 137 39.97 2.79 -25.64
N SER A 138 40.29 3.82 -26.43
CA SER A 138 39.33 4.83 -26.88
C SER A 138 39.39 5.00 -28.39
N VAL A 139 38.23 4.97 -29.05
CA VAL A 139 38.12 5.06 -30.51
C VAL A 139 37.17 6.19 -30.88
N TYR A 140 37.68 7.16 -31.64
CA TYR A 140 36.98 8.36 -32.07
C TYR A 140 36.73 8.30 -33.59
N ALA A 141 35.48 8.12 -33.98
CA ALA A 141 35.03 8.40 -35.35
C ALA A 141 34.74 9.90 -35.46
N LYS A 142 35.60 10.65 -36.14
CA LYS A 142 35.34 12.07 -36.47
C LYS A 142 34.97 12.24 -37.95
N SER A 143 35.56 11.42 -38.81
CA SER A 143 35.53 11.52 -40.27
C SER A 143 35.26 10.18 -40.95
N ASN A 144 35.66 9.05 -40.34
CA ASN A 144 35.43 7.72 -40.91
C ASN A 144 33.94 7.34 -40.93
N SER A 145 33.47 6.78 -42.05
CA SER A 145 32.13 6.22 -42.19
C SER A 145 32.03 4.74 -41.76
N VAL A 146 33.14 4.01 -41.72
CA VAL A 146 33.19 2.62 -41.24
C VAL A 146 34.35 2.44 -40.27
N ILE A 147 34.10 1.74 -39.16
CA ILE A 147 35.11 1.35 -38.18
C ILE A 147 34.99 -0.14 -37.89
N ARG A 148 36.13 -0.85 -37.88
CA ARG A 148 36.23 -2.25 -37.46
C ARG A 148 37.15 -2.37 -36.24
N ILE A 149 36.65 -3.00 -35.19
CA ILE A 149 37.39 -3.30 -33.95
C ILE A 149 37.28 -4.81 -33.73
N ASN A 150 38.42 -5.50 -33.65
CA ASN A 150 38.52 -6.91 -33.32
C ASN A 150 39.42 -7.08 -32.08
N ILE A 151 38.93 -7.77 -31.06
CA ILE A 151 39.69 -8.06 -29.83
C ILE A 151 39.58 -9.56 -29.55
N ASP A 152 40.70 -10.28 -29.59
CA ASP A 152 40.75 -11.75 -29.46
C ASP A 152 41.96 -12.24 -28.63
N GLY A 153 42.17 -13.55 -28.58
CA GLY A 153 43.42 -14.19 -28.15
C GLY A 153 43.65 -14.23 -26.65
N PHE A 154 42.60 -14.40 -25.84
CA PHE A 154 42.71 -14.34 -24.36
C PHE A 154 43.16 -12.96 -23.85
N SER A 155 42.69 -11.89 -24.51
CA SER A 155 42.93 -10.52 -24.09
C SER A 155 42.22 -10.21 -22.76
N SER A 156 42.83 -9.36 -21.93
CA SER A 156 42.37 -9.10 -20.56
C SER A 156 42.32 -7.61 -20.22
N PHE A 157 41.28 -7.21 -19.49
CA PHE A 157 41.13 -5.88 -18.93
C PHE A 157 40.98 -5.99 -17.42
N GLU A 158 41.93 -5.43 -16.68
CA GLU A 158 42.02 -5.55 -15.22
C GLU A 158 42.12 -4.17 -14.54
N ASN A 159 41.26 -3.91 -13.55
CA ASN A 159 41.31 -2.72 -12.69
C ASN A 159 41.33 -1.36 -13.43
N ASN A 160 40.78 -1.27 -14.65
CA ASN A 160 40.64 -0.02 -15.40
C ASN A 160 39.38 0.76 -14.95
N THR A 161 39.30 2.07 -15.18
CA THR A 161 38.06 2.85 -14.90
C THR A 161 37.03 2.74 -16.05
N SER A 162 37.49 2.64 -17.31
CA SER A 162 36.74 2.19 -18.50
C SER A 162 37.65 1.33 -19.38
N CYS A 163 37.08 0.36 -20.11
CA CYS A 163 37.85 -0.57 -20.94
C CYS A 163 37.85 -0.16 -22.42
N LEU A 164 36.68 -0.07 -23.05
CA LEU A 164 36.51 0.32 -24.46
C LEU A 164 35.46 1.43 -24.60
N ASP A 165 35.91 2.66 -24.86
CA ASP A 165 35.05 3.81 -25.15
C ASP A 165 35.07 4.11 -26.68
N VAL A 166 33.94 3.91 -27.37
CA VAL A 166 33.76 4.26 -28.79
C VAL A 166 32.87 5.52 -28.91
N ILE A 167 33.37 6.53 -29.59
CA ILE A 167 32.77 7.87 -29.68
C ILE A 167 32.55 8.23 -31.14
N TRP A 168 31.28 8.38 -31.54
CA TRP A 168 30.88 8.67 -32.90
C TRP A 168 30.46 10.14 -33.08
N ARG A 169 31.25 10.90 -33.82
CA ARG A 169 30.91 12.25 -34.32
C ARG A 169 30.54 12.15 -35.79
N ASN A 170 29.55 12.94 -36.21
CA ASN A 170 28.94 12.85 -37.54
C ASN A 170 29.94 13.05 -38.69
N PRO A 171 30.25 12.02 -39.50
CA PRO A 171 30.99 12.25 -40.73
C PRO A 171 30.09 12.98 -41.73
N SER A 172 30.69 13.90 -42.48
CA SER A 172 30.04 14.66 -43.54
C SER A 172 29.46 13.76 -44.64
N GLN A 173 28.60 14.31 -45.50
CA GLN A 173 27.52 13.54 -46.15
C GLN A 173 27.95 12.49 -47.19
N VAL A 174 27.03 11.53 -47.37
CA VAL A 174 26.97 10.45 -48.40
C VAL A 174 27.86 9.23 -48.14
N GLY A 175 27.23 8.09 -47.83
CA GLY A 175 27.86 6.78 -47.63
C GLY A 175 27.18 5.95 -46.54
N ASP A 176 27.32 4.62 -46.59
CA ASP A 176 26.91 3.73 -45.50
C ASP A 176 27.76 3.98 -44.25
N ARG A 177 27.11 3.90 -43.08
CA ARG A 177 27.69 4.25 -41.78
C ARG A 177 27.68 3.02 -40.89
N ALA A 178 28.83 2.48 -40.52
CA ALA A 178 28.90 1.22 -39.78
C ALA A 178 29.99 1.16 -38.71
N ILE A 179 29.63 0.64 -37.54
CA ILE A 179 30.58 0.21 -36.49
C ILE A 179 30.49 -1.31 -36.39
N PHE A 180 31.61 -2.00 -36.53
CA PHE A 180 31.74 -3.44 -36.30
C PHE A 180 32.66 -3.69 -35.10
N ILE A 181 32.16 -4.37 -34.08
CA ILE A 181 32.93 -4.80 -32.92
C ILE A 181 32.82 -6.31 -32.78
N ASP A 182 33.95 -7.00 -32.84
CA ASP A 182 34.07 -8.44 -32.58
C ASP A 182 34.97 -8.65 -31.36
N MET A 183 34.47 -9.37 -30.37
CA MET A 183 35.10 -9.57 -29.07
C MET A 183 35.07 -11.05 -28.71
N LYS A 184 36.23 -11.69 -28.71
CA LYS A 184 36.38 -13.13 -28.54
C LYS A 184 37.38 -13.44 -27.45
N HIS A 185 37.10 -14.46 -26.62
CA HIS A 185 38.02 -14.91 -25.57
C HIS A 185 38.54 -13.76 -24.70
N ILE A 186 37.63 -12.95 -24.12
CA ILE A 186 38.01 -11.77 -23.32
C ILE A 186 37.67 -11.96 -21.84
N MET A 187 38.58 -11.54 -20.96
CA MET A 187 38.35 -11.48 -19.52
C MET A 187 38.35 -10.04 -18.98
N PHE A 188 37.24 -9.63 -18.37
CA PHE A 188 37.10 -8.35 -17.66
C PHE A 188 37.05 -8.58 -16.15
N THR A 189 38.04 -8.10 -15.39
CA THR A 189 38.12 -8.33 -13.94
C THR A 189 38.35 -7.03 -13.16
N GLY A 190 37.47 -6.75 -12.19
CA GLY A 190 37.68 -5.65 -11.23
C GLY A 190 37.65 -4.22 -11.81
N ASN A 191 37.19 -4.03 -13.05
CA ASN A 191 37.12 -2.72 -13.69
C ASN A 191 35.97 -1.87 -13.12
N GLY A 192 35.99 -0.57 -13.38
CA GLY A 192 35.06 0.42 -12.82
C GLY A 192 35.52 1.02 -11.48
N LEU A 193 36.83 0.99 -11.19
CA LEU A 193 37.43 1.63 -10.02
C LEU A 193 37.20 3.16 -10.05
N GLY A 194 36.44 3.65 -9.08
CA GLY A 194 36.04 5.07 -8.95
C GLY A 194 34.53 5.24 -8.83
N LYS A 195 33.99 5.10 -7.60
CA LYS A 195 32.56 4.89 -7.24
C LYS A 195 31.54 5.97 -7.66
N GLN A 196 31.90 6.94 -8.50
CA GLN A 196 31.00 7.99 -9.02
C GLN A 196 31.08 8.21 -10.54
N LEU A 197 32.01 7.55 -11.25
CA LEU A 197 32.38 7.89 -12.64
C LEU A 197 32.49 6.70 -13.60
N ALA A 198 32.22 5.47 -13.15
CA ALA A 198 32.31 4.26 -13.97
C ALA A 198 31.39 4.35 -15.21
N ARG A 199 31.95 4.26 -16.42
CA ARG A 199 31.20 4.41 -17.69
C ARG A 199 30.65 3.09 -18.24
N GLY A 200 31.28 1.97 -17.87
CA GLY A 200 31.00 0.63 -18.37
C GLY A 200 32.28 -0.08 -18.79
N LEU A 201 32.17 -1.33 -19.23
CA LEU A 201 33.24 -2.09 -19.86
C LEU A 201 33.34 -1.70 -21.34
N VAL A 202 32.24 -1.78 -22.08
CA VAL A 202 32.14 -1.32 -23.47
C VAL A 202 31.07 -0.23 -23.57
N THR A 203 31.46 0.96 -23.99
CA THR A 203 30.56 2.11 -24.16
C THR A 203 30.60 2.59 -25.60
N ILE A 204 29.45 2.67 -26.28
CA ILE A 204 29.32 3.29 -27.59
C ILE A 204 28.36 4.47 -27.48
N LYS A 205 28.80 5.66 -27.86
CA LYS A 205 28.00 6.89 -27.79
C LYS A 205 28.14 7.76 -29.03
N SER A 206 27.07 8.46 -29.39
CA SER A 206 27.08 9.51 -30.41
C SER A 206 27.24 10.89 -29.76
N GLU A 207 27.93 11.81 -30.43
CA GLU A 207 27.92 13.24 -30.08
C GLU A 207 26.72 14.00 -30.68
N LEU A 208 25.96 13.38 -31.59
CA LEU A 208 24.66 13.89 -32.06
C LEU A 208 23.52 13.36 -31.20
N GLU A 209 22.54 14.23 -30.89
CA GLU A 209 21.26 13.84 -30.27
C GLU A 209 20.35 13.03 -31.22
N GLN A 210 20.56 13.13 -32.54
CA GLN A 210 19.87 12.36 -33.58
C GLN A 210 20.86 11.96 -34.70
N PRO A 211 21.67 10.91 -34.53
CA PRO A 211 22.58 10.46 -35.59
C PRO A 211 21.81 9.86 -36.78
N PRO A 212 22.20 10.19 -38.03
CA PRO A 212 21.64 9.55 -39.23
C PRO A 212 21.96 8.05 -39.25
N ARG A 213 21.03 7.23 -39.81
CA ARG A 213 21.10 5.75 -39.96
C ARG A 213 22.52 5.17 -39.82
N LEU A 214 22.89 4.85 -38.59
CA LEU A 214 24.15 4.20 -38.23
C LEU A 214 23.86 2.73 -37.96
N HIS A 215 24.56 1.83 -38.65
CA HIS A 215 24.52 0.40 -38.39
C HIS A 215 25.59 0.06 -37.33
N VAL A 216 25.21 -0.64 -36.27
CA VAL A 216 26.16 -1.11 -35.25
C VAL A 216 26.01 -2.61 -35.11
N GLN A 217 27.10 -3.33 -35.37
CA GLN A 217 27.19 -4.77 -35.20
C GLN A 217 28.15 -5.11 -34.07
N ILE A 218 27.67 -5.89 -33.09
CA ILE A 218 28.45 -6.32 -31.92
C ILE A 218 28.40 -7.85 -31.85
N SER A 219 29.57 -8.47 -31.72
CA SER A 219 29.75 -9.91 -31.53
C SER A 219 30.57 -10.12 -30.26
N CYS A 220 30.04 -10.90 -29.32
CA CYS A 220 30.72 -11.30 -28.08
C CYS A 220 30.67 -12.82 -27.97
N LEU A 221 31.83 -13.49 -27.92
CA LEU A 221 31.94 -14.95 -27.89
C LEU A 221 33.00 -15.41 -26.88
N HIS A 222 32.64 -16.32 -25.96
CA HIS A 222 33.50 -16.76 -24.84
C HIS A 222 34.04 -15.57 -24.02
N VAL A 223 33.14 -14.74 -23.47
CA VAL A 223 33.51 -13.52 -22.72
C VAL A 223 33.11 -13.64 -21.26
N THR A 224 34.08 -13.47 -20.36
CA THR A 224 33.86 -13.54 -18.90
C THR A 224 34.09 -12.18 -18.26
N ALA A 225 33.12 -11.71 -17.46
CA ALA A 225 33.25 -10.48 -16.68
C ALA A 225 32.97 -10.73 -15.20
N THR A 226 33.94 -10.50 -14.32
CA THR A 226 33.82 -10.71 -12.86
C THR A 226 34.13 -9.46 -12.04
N LYS A 227 33.31 -9.19 -11.02
CA LYS A 227 33.53 -8.12 -10.02
C LYS A 227 33.70 -6.71 -10.58
N ASN A 228 33.16 -6.44 -11.77
CA ASN A 228 33.23 -5.13 -12.42
C ASN A 228 32.09 -4.21 -11.94
N HIS A 229 32.31 -2.91 -12.06
CA HIS A 229 31.31 -1.87 -11.80
C HIS A 229 30.93 -1.13 -13.11
N GLY A 230 29.64 -1.03 -13.39
CA GLY A 230 29.09 -0.47 -14.62
C GLY A 230 28.54 -1.52 -15.58
N TYR A 231 28.07 -1.07 -16.74
CA TYR A 231 27.49 -1.93 -17.79
C TYR A 231 28.52 -2.83 -18.46
N PHE A 232 28.11 -4.01 -18.91
CA PHE A 232 28.91 -4.82 -19.83
C PHE A 232 29.01 -4.14 -21.20
N VAL A 233 27.87 -3.88 -21.84
CA VAL A 233 27.74 -3.05 -23.05
C VAL A 233 26.73 -1.93 -22.78
N ASN A 234 27.05 -0.71 -23.22
CA ASN A 234 26.22 0.48 -23.05
C ASN A 234 26.11 1.25 -24.39
N LEU A 235 24.92 1.26 -24.99
CA LEU A 235 24.67 1.84 -26.31
C LEU A 235 23.78 3.10 -26.22
N ASN A 236 24.41 4.28 -26.23
CA ASN A 236 23.73 5.57 -26.24
C ASN A 236 23.71 6.14 -27.66
N LEU A 237 22.85 5.55 -28.50
CA LEU A 237 22.74 5.79 -29.94
C LEU A 237 21.27 5.89 -30.36
N SER A 238 20.65 7.05 -30.10
CA SER A 238 19.34 7.41 -30.64
C SER A 238 19.29 7.15 -32.16
N GLU A 239 18.16 6.69 -32.69
CA GLU A 239 17.95 6.47 -34.14
C GLU A 239 18.83 5.40 -34.85
N ALA A 240 19.78 4.74 -34.19
CA ALA A 240 20.64 3.71 -34.80
C ALA A 240 19.92 2.38 -35.10
N VAL A 241 20.51 1.58 -35.99
CA VAL A 241 20.16 0.18 -36.26
C VAL A 241 21.22 -0.70 -35.62
N THR A 242 20.80 -1.62 -34.74
CA THR A 242 21.70 -2.44 -33.91
C THR A 242 21.49 -3.93 -34.19
N SER A 243 22.59 -4.67 -34.33
CA SER A 243 22.62 -6.13 -34.48
C SER A 243 23.67 -6.70 -33.54
N GLU A 244 23.24 -7.43 -32.51
CA GLU A 244 24.07 -7.82 -31.39
C GLU A 244 23.95 -9.33 -31.14
N MET A 245 25.10 -10.01 -31.07
CA MET A 245 25.18 -11.45 -30.79
C MET A 245 26.08 -11.69 -29.56
N TYR A 246 25.53 -12.39 -28.57
CA TYR A 246 26.21 -12.72 -27.32
C TYR A 246 26.12 -14.24 -27.09
N THR A 247 27.25 -14.93 -27.22
CA THR A 247 27.31 -16.40 -27.11
C THR A 247 28.36 -16.81 -26.09
N ASP A 248 27.98 -17.65 -25.13
CA ASP A 248 28.85 -18.03 -24.00
C ASP A 248 29.44 -16.79 -23.28
N VAL A 249 28.55 -15.88 -22.86
CA VAL A 249 28.91 -14.72 -22.06
C VAL A 249 28.57 -14.98 -20.59
N VAL A 250 29.55 -14.84 -19.71
CA VAL A 250 29.44 -15.16 -18.29
C VAL A 250 29.71 -13.92 -17.43
N LEU A 251 28.66 -13.38 -16.82
CA LEU A 251 28.72 -12.18 -15.97
C LEU A 251 28.49 -12.58 -14.50
N VAL A 252 29.50 -12.44 -13.65
CA VAL A 252 29.45 -12.88 -12.23
C VAL A 252 29.76 -11.74 -11.26
N ASN A 253 28.85 -11.48 -10.32
CA ASN A 253 29.04 -10.52 -9.21
C ASN A 253 29.48 -9.13 -9.71
N ASN A 254 28.89 -8.67 -10.83
CA ASN A 254 29.07 -7.32 -11.34
C ASN A 254 27.98 -6.39 -10.77
N THR A 255 28.31 -5.13 -10.54
CA THR A 255 27.40 -4.13 -9.94
C THR A 255 27.13 -2.98 -10.90
N VAL A 256 25.86 -2.63 -11.12
CA VAL A 256 25.45 -1.54 -12.01
C VAL A 256 24.85 -0.39 -11.19
N THR A 257 25.54 0.75 -11.14
CA THR A 257 25.13 1.97 -10.43
C THR A 257 24.96 3.13 -11.39
N GLU A 258 23.88 3.91 -11.23
CA GLU A 258 23.68 5.19 -11.94
C GLU A 258 24.89 6.13 -11.77
N PRO A 259 25.39 6.78 -12.84
CA PRO A 259 26.31 7.90 -12.72
C PRO A 259 25.58 9.12 -12.14
N SER A 260 26.21 9.80 -11.18
CA SER A 260 25.62 10.83 -10.29
C SER A 260 25.09 12.12 -10.97
N SER A 261 25.08 12.21 -12.29
CA SER A 261 24.75 13.41 -13.07
C SER A 261 23.42 13.25 -13.81
N GLY A 262 22.47 14.16 -13.57
CA GLY A 262 21.10 14.12 -14.10
C GLY A 262 20.92 14.37 -15.60
N GLY A 263 21.72 13.72 -16.44
CA GLY A 263 21.51 13.69 -17.90
C GLY A 263 20.36 12.75 -18.26
N LYS A 264 19.50 13.16 -19.21
CA LYS A 264 18.50 12.26 -19.80
C LYS A 264 19.22 11.17 -20.56
N ARG A 265 18.87 9.91 -20.28
CA ARG A 265 19.45 8.75 -20.93
C ARG A 265 18.57 8.27 -22.08
N TYR A 266 19.18 8.09 -23.25
CA TYR A 266 18.54 7.65 -24.48
C TYR A 266 19.10 6.29 -24.88
N ASP A 267 18.97 5.30 -23.99
CA ASP A 267 19.17 3.88 -24.31
C ASP A 267 18.01 3.43 -25.22
N THR A 268 18.01 3.90 -26.46
CA THR A 268 16.94 3.76 -27.46
C THR A 268 17.54 3.66 -28.85
N SER A 269 17.54 2.48 -29.47
CA SER A 269 17.80 2.34 -30.90
C SER A 269 16.49 2.41 -31.70
N LYS A 270 16.57 2.71 -33.00
CA LYS A 270 15.40 2.71 -33.89
C LYS A 270 14.96 1.28 -34.18
N GLU A 271 15.95 0.48 -34.58
CA GLU A 271 15.80 -0.94 -34.87
C GLU A 271 16.89 -1.70 -34.11
N SER A 272 16.52 -2.84 -33.51
CA SER A 272 17.44 -3.64 -32.71
C SER A 272 17.15 -5.11 -32.87
N GLN A 273 18.18 -5.87 -33.22
CA GLN A 273 18.20 -7.31 -33.21
C GLN A 273 19.24 -7.75 -32.18
N VAL A 274 18.80 -8.39 -31.11
CA VAL A 274 19.67 -8.91 -30.05
C VAL A 274 19.44 -10.41 -29.92
N GLU A 275 20.51 -11.17 -30.02
CA GLU A 275 20.52 -12.62 -29.84
C GLU A 275 21.51 -13.00 -28.73
N ILE A 276 21.02 -13.69 -27.70
CA ILE A 276 21.83 -14.18 -26.60
C ILE A 276 21.65 -15.68 -26.47
N GLN A 277 22.75 -16.43 -26.51
CA GLN A 277 22.76 -17.88 -26.46
C GLN A 277 23.73 -18.39 -25.38
N ASN A 278 23.35 -19.46 -24.68
CA ASN A 278 24.21 -20.21 -23.75
C ASN A 278 24.89 -19.34 -22.67
N SER A 279 24.31 -18.18 -22.33
CA SER A 279 24.96 -17.17 -21.49
C SER A 279 24.42 -17.18 -20.05
N SER A 280 25.26 -16.77 -19.10
CA SER A 280 24.97 -16.85 -17.66
C SER A 280 25.18 -15.53 -16.93
N PHE A 281 24.13 -15.08 -16.25
CA PHE A 281 24.07 -13.85 -15.46
C PHE A 281 23.90 -14.24 -13.98
N ILE A 282 24.91 -14.01 -13.15
CA ILE A 282 25.01 -14.59 -11.79
C ILE A 282 25.33 -13.50 -10.76
N GLU A 283 24.51 -13.41 -9.71
CA GLU A 283 24.70 -12.53 -8.55
C GLU A 283 24.91 -11.05 -8.90
N LEU A 284 24.22 -10.56 -9.95
CA LEU A 284 24.32 -9.17 -10.38
C LEU A 284 23.52 -8.23 -9.47
N GLN A 285 24.12 -7.09 -9.10
CA GLN A 285 23.49 -6.08 -8.25
C GLN A 285 23.15 -4.80 -9.02
N ILE A 286 21.88 -4.42 -9.03
CA ILE A 286 21.33 -3.30 -9.79
C ILE A 286 20.45 -2.43 -8.86
N PRO A 287 21.02 -1.74 -7.85
CA PRO A 287 20.27 -1.10 -6.78
C PRO A 287 19.57 0.22 -7.18
N ASN A 288 20.10 0.95 -8.17
CA ASN A 288 19.64 2.32 -8.48
C ASN A 288 18.79 2.44 -9.75
N GLU A 289 18.99 1.55 -10.72
CA GLU A 289 18.38 1.62 -12.05
C GLU A 289 16.91 1.14 -12.10
N ARG A 290 16.22 1.43 -13.22
CA ARG A 290 14.85 0.92 -13.52
C ARG A 290 14.83 -0.35 -14.40
N GLY A 291 15.98 -0.96 -14.67
CA GLY A 291 16.08 -2.19 -15.48
C GLY A 291 16.31 -3.48 -14.67
N GLY A 292 16.56 -4.58 -15.40
CA GLY A 292 17.07 -5.86 -14.90
C GLY A 292 18.43 -6.19 -15.51
N ALA A 293 18.87 -7.46 -15.45
CA ALA A 293 20.15 -7.91 -16.04
C ALA A 293 20.24 -7.64 -17.56
N ILE A 294 19.11 -7.72 -18.27
CA ILE A 294 18.96 -7.24 -19.64
C ILE A 294 17.95 -6.09 -19.64
N PHE A 295 18.36 -4.94 -20.20
CA PHE A 295 17.49 -3.82 -20.54
C PHE A 295 17.40 -3.69 -22.06
N PHE A 296 16.20 -3.78 -22.63
CA PHE A 296 15.97 -3.71 -24.08
C PHE A 296 14.97 -2.61 -24.42
N ASN A 297 15.27 -1.76 -25.40
CA ASN A 297 14.40 -0.65 -25.76
C ASN A 297 14.60 -0.19 -27.21
N SER A 298 13.64 -0.57 -28.07
CA SER A 298 13.58 -0.16 -29.48
C SER A 298 12.34 0.68 -29.74
N THR A 299 12.47 1.74 -30.55
CA THR A 299 11.36 2.66 -30.85
C THR A 299 10.48 2.17 -32.01
N LEU A 300 11.03 1.47 -33.01
CA LEU A 300 10.31 1.05 -34.22
C LEU A 300 10.23 -0.47 -34.40
N ARG A 301 11.36 -1.17 -34.42
CA ARG A 301 11.43 -2.64 -34.63
C ARG A 301 12.40 -3.29 -33.65
N GLY A 302 11.91 -4.20 -32.83
CA GLY A 302 12.74 -5.02 -31.94
C GLY A 302 12.66 -6.49 -32.32
N SER A 303 13.80 -7.16 -32.31
CA SER A 303 13.92 -8.62 -32.29
C SER A 303 14.81 -9.00 -31.11
N LEU A 304 14.30 -9.82 -30.19
CA LEU A 304 15.01 -10.24 -28.99
C LEU A 304 14.89 -11.75 -28.84
N THR A 305 15.98 -12.47 -29.15
CA THR A 305 16.05 -13.92 -29.13
C THR A 305 16.95 -14.36 -27.99
N LEU A 306 16.44 -15.23 -27.11
CA LEU A 306 17.16 -15.77 -25.97
C LEU A 306 17.05 -17.30 -26.00
N PHE A 307 18.18 -18.00 -26.05
CA PHE A 307 18.24 -19.46 -26.05
C PHE A 307 19.19 -20.00 -24.95
N ASN A 308 18.69 -20.92 -24.11
CA ASN A 308 19.48 -21.62 -23.07
C ASN A 308 20.28 -20.66 -22.16
N ASN A 309 19.63 -19.59 -21.65
CA ASN A 309 20.27 -18.58 -20.80
C ASN A 309 19.89 -18.74 -19.32
N MET A 310 20.85 -18.51 -18.42
CA MET A 310 20.65 -18.55 -16.97
C MET A 310 20.72 -17.16 -16.34
N PHE A 311 19.73 -16.83 -15.52
CA PHE A 311 19.71 -15.67 -14.62
C PHE A 311 19.58 -16.22 -13.19
N TYR A 312 20.62 -16.03 -12.38
CA TYR A 312 20.68 -16.56 -11.03
C TYR A 312 20.99 -15.45 -10.02
N ARG A 313 20.17 -15.32 -8.96
CA ARG A 313 20.37 -14.34 -7.87
C ARG A 313 20.55 -12.90 -8.32
N ILE A 314 19.79 -12.47 -9.33
CA ILE A 314 19.82 -11.07 -9.76
C ILE A 314 19.03 -10.22 -8.77
N ILE A 315 19.64 -9.13 -8.27
CA ILE A 315 18.99 -8.20 -7.33
C ILE A 315 18.83 -6.85 -8.01
N ALA A 316 17.60 -6.49 -8.39
CA ALA A 316 17.33 -5.30 -9.19
C ALA A 316 16.22 -4.42 -8.61
N LYS A 317 16.25 -3.12 -8.87
CA LYS A 317 15.18 -2.17 -8.48
C LYS A 317 14.03 -2.09 -9.48
N GLY A 318 14.26 -2.47 -10.75
CA GLY A 318 13.31 -2.32 -11.86
C GLY A 318 12.67 -3.59 -12.43
N GLY A 319 13.19 -4.77 -12.07
CA GLY A 319 12.68 -6.08 -12.51
C GLY A 319 13.80 -7.11 -12.54
N GLY A 320 13.51 -8.35 -12.12
CA GLY A 320 14.54 -9.33 -11.72
C GLY A 320 15.57 -9.67 -12.81
N ALA A 321 15.13 -10.24 -13.92
CA ALA A 321 16.01 -10.76 -14.98
C ALA A 321 16.00 -9.90 -16.26
N LEU A 322 14.83 -9.52 -16.76
CA LEU A 322 14.71 -8.86 -18.07
C LEU A 322 13.63 -7.78 -18.08
N PHE A 323 13.96 -6.64 -18.69
CA PHE A 323 13.07 -5.48 -18.78
C PHE A 323 13.11 -4.87 -20.19
N ALA A 324 12.02 -5.03 -20.95
CA ALA A 324 11.88 -4.51 -22.30
C ALA A 324 10.81 -3.39 -22.37
N HIS A 325 11.19 -2.15 -22.07
CA HIS A 325 10.28 -1.00 -21.89
C HIS A 325 10.89 0.30 -22.43
N ASN A 326 10.04 1.21 -22.92
CA ASN A 326 10.46 2.54 -23.35
C ASN A 326 10.28 3.59 -22.25
N GLN A 327 11.40 4.17 -21.80
CA GLN A 327 11.43 5.14 -20.69
C GLN A 327 10.70 6.46 -20.98
N THR A 328 10.50 6.84 -22.24
CA THR A 328 10.10 8.23 -22.61
C THR A 328 8.60 8.48 -22.66
N ASN A 329 7.77 7.50 -23.05
CA ASN A 329 6.41 7.78 -23.54
C ASN A 329 5.29 6.87 -23.00
N ARG A 330 5.56 5.94 -22.06
CA ARG A 330 4.62 4.87 -21.64
C ARG A 330 4.06 4.05 -22.83
N ALA A 331 4.79 4.02 -23.94
CA ALA A 331 4.42 3.36 -25.18
C ALA A 331 5.45 2.27 -25.48
N GLY A 332 5.01 1.02 -25.59
CA GLY A 332 5.90 -0.11 -25.84
C GLY A 332 6.52 -0.07 -27.24
N THR A 333 7.54 -0.91 -27.47
CA THR A 333 8.19 -1.06 -28.78
C THR A 333 7.15 -1.29 -29.88
N TYR A 334 7.24 -0.54 -30.99
CA TYR A 334 6.16 -0.47 -31.97
C TYR A 334 5.86 -1.83 -32.63
N ASN A 335 6.91 -2.58 -32.97
CA ASN A 335 6.82 -3.97 -33.43
C ASN A 335 7.94 -4.79 -32.76
N LEU A 336 7.59 -5.69 -31.83
CA LEU A 336 8.55 -6.52 -31.09
C LEU A 336 8.34 -8.01 -31.39
N ILE A 337 9.37 -8.67 -31.91
CA ILE A 337 9.47 -10.13 -31.95
C ILE A 337 10.34 -10.55 -30.77
N ALA A 338 9.77 -11.26 -29.81
CA ALA A 338 10.50 -11.85 -28.69
C ALA A 338 10.40 -13.37 -28.77
N SER A 339 11.54 -14.07 -28.74
CA SER A 339 11.61 -15.52 -28.82
C SER A 339 12.50 -16.05 -27.70
N PHE A 340 11.88 -16.54 -26.63
CA PHE A 340 12.53 -16.97 -25.41
C PHE A 340 12.42 -18.48 -25.30
N LYS A 341 13.55 -19.19 -25.30
CA LYS A 341 13.58 -20.64 -25.19
C LYS A 341 14.61 -21.11 -24.18
N GLU A 342 14.25 -22.09 -23.36
CA GLU A 342 15.14 -22.70 -22.35
C GLU A 342 15.75 -21.68 -21.36
N ILE A 343 15.03 -20.61 -21.05
CA ILE A 343 15.47 -19.61 -20.05
C ILE A 343 15.33 -20.19 -18.64
N ARG A 344 16.28 -19.88 -17.75
CA ARG A 344 16.23 -20.22 -16.32
C ARG A 344 16.38 -18.95 -15.48
N ALA A 345 15.31 -18.44 -14.90
CA ALA A 345 15.31 -17.23 -14.06
C ALA A 345 15.00 -17.58 -12.60
N HIS A 346 16.05 -17.83 -11.82
CA HIS A 346 15.96 -18.45 -10.50
C HIS A 346 16.55 -17.55 -9.40
N ASP A 347 15.89 -17.49 -8.23
CA ASP A 347 16.29 -16.70 -7.06
C ASP A 347 16.47 -15.18 -7.35
N CYS A 348 15.76 -14.60 -8.33
CA CYS A 348 15.84 -13.17 -8.65
C CYS A 348 14.90 -12.32 -7.78
N TYR A 349 15.37 -11.15 -7.34
CA TYR A 349 14.70 -10.33 -6.32
C TYR A 349 14.54 -8.86 -6.73
N GLY A 350 13.43 -8.25 -6.30
CA GLY A 350 13.11 -6.84 -6.55
C GLY A 350 13.29 -5.96 -5.32
N TYR A 351 13.96 -4.81 -5.38
CA TYR A 351 14.23 -4.01 -4.16
C TYR A 351 12.99 -3.38 -3.47
N LYS A 352 11.78 -3.37 -4.08
CA LYS A 352 10.63 -2.56 -3.62
C LYS A 352 9.19 -3.12 -3.81
N ASN A 353 8.96 -4.40 -4.14
CA ASN A 353 7.61 -4.97 -4.42
C ASN A 353 6.87 -4.38 -5.66
N ILE A 354 7.56 -3.76 -6.62
CA ILE A 354 6.92 -2.96 -7.70
C ILE A 354 7.04 -3.57 -9.11
N CYS A 355 7.93 -4.55 -9.33
CA CYS A 355 8.42 -4.91 -10.67
C CYS A 355 8.44 -6.42 -10.94
N ASP A 356 8.22 -6.85 -12.18
CA ASP A 356 8.19 -8.27 -12.54
C ASP A 356 9.58 -8.90 -12.73
N SER A 357 9.72 -10.23 -12.68
CA SER A 357 10.99 -10.89 -13.04
C SER A 357 11.33 -10.76 -14.53
N VAL A 358 10.33 -10.86 -15.41
CA VAL A 358 10.44 -10.58 -16.85
C VAL A 358 9.27 -9.68 -17.26
N SER A 359 9.56 -8.49 -17.78
CA SER A 359 8.53 -7.50 -18.13
C SER A 359 8.72 -6.99 -19.57
N LEU A 360 7.72 -7.22 -20.43
CA LEU A 360 7.71 -6.87 -21.84
C LEU A 360 6.61 -5.85 -22.14
N MET A 361 6.96 -4.69 -22.70
CA MET A 361 6.00 -3.66 -23.11
C MET A 361 6.11 -3.39 -24.62
N LEU A 362 5.09 -3.79 -25.39
CA LEU A 362 5.06 -3.70 -26.85
C LEU A 362 3.74 -3.12 -27.38
N ARG A 363 3.69 -2.79 -28.67
CA ARG A 363 2.49 -2.24 -29.33
C ARG A 363 1.91 -3.21 -30.36
N ASN A 364 2.77 -3.76 -31.22
CA ASN A 364 2.47 -4.92 -32.07
C ASN A 364 3.60 -5.94 -31.92
N GLY A 365 3.36 -7.17 -32.36
CA GLY A 365 4.42 -8.15 -32.57
C GLY A 365 4.03 -9.57 -32.16
N LYS A 366 5.04 -10.39 -31.87
CA LYS A 366 4.88 -11.78 -31.43
C LYS A 366 5.82 -12.06 -30.28
N VAL A 367 5.29 -12.58 -29.18
CA VAL A 367 6.05 -13.06 -28.03
C VAL A 367 5.89 -14.58 -27.97
N VAL A 368 7.00 -15.30 -28.06
CA VAL A 368 7.06 -16.75 -27.96
C VAL A 368 7.95 -17.09 -26.78
N ILE A 369 7.44 -17.90 -25.85
CA ILE A 369 8.16 -18.34 -24.66
C ILE A 369 7.98 -19.85 -24.56
N GLU A 370 9.05 -20.59 -24.78
CA GLU A 370 9.05 -22.06 -24.86
C GLU A 370 10.02 -22.65 -23.83
N ASP A 371 9.69 -23.81 -23.25
CA ASP A 371 10.61 -24.66 -22.48
C ASP A 371 11.37 -23.93 -21.34
N SER A 372 10.80 -22.84 -20.81
CA SER A 372 11.49 -21.88 -19.92
C SER A 372 11.00 -21.96 -18.47
N SER A 373 11.85 -21.60 -17.50
CA SER A 373 11.62 -21.81 -16.07
C SER A 373 11.86 -20.56 -15.22
N TRP A 374 10.92 -20.26 -14.32
CA TRP A 374 11.03 -19.22 -13.28
C TRP A 374 10.85 -19.85 -11.90
N ARG A 375 11.83 -19.66 -11.02
CA ARG A 375 11.86 -20.35 -9.72
C ARG A 375 12.26 -19.44 -8.56
N ASN A 376 11.56 -19.57 -7.43
CA ASN A 376 11.96 -18.98 -6.14
C ASN A 376 12.16 -17.45 -6.15
N ASN A 377 11.52 -16.72 -7.07
CA ASN A 377 11.66 -15.26 -7.18
C ASN A 377 10.91 -14.48 -6.05
N ASN A 378 10.82 -15.09 -4.86
CA ASN A 378 9.82 -14.86 -3.83
C ASN A 378 9.91 -13.49 -3.11
N TRP A 379 11.11 -12.91 -3.00
CA TRP A 379 11.28 -11.60 -2.39
C TRP A 379 11.11 -10.46 -3.40
N SER A 380 9.94 -9.83 -3.30
CA SER A 380 9.73 -8.43 -3.65
C SER A 380 9.66 -8.06 -5.15
N VAL A 381 9.19 -8.99 -5.98
CA VAL A 381 8.66 -8.73 -7.33
C VAL A 381 7.12 -8.60 -7.34
N GLY A 382 6.59 -7.80 -8.28
CA GLY A 382 5.16 -7.57 -8.50
C GLY A 382 4.48 -8.63 -9.39
N GLY A 383 5.27 -9.50 -10.02
CA GLY A 383 4.83 -10.61 -10.86
C GLY A 383 6.01 -11.41 -11.42
N THR A 384 5.76 -12.55 -12.06
CA THR A 384 6.84 -13.39 -12.61
C THR A 384 7.13 -13.03 -14.06
N LEU A 385 6.11 -13.11 -14.91
CA LEU A 385 6.14 -12.75 -16.32
C LEU A 385 5.01 -11.75 -16.60
N SER A 386 5.34 -10.65 -17.26
CA SER A 386 4.39 -9.61 -17.61
C SER A 386 4.53 -9.21 -19.07
N VAL A 387 3.42 -9.26 -19.82
CA VAL A 387 3.35 -8.92 -21.24
C VAL A 387 2.25 -7.87 -21.43
N ILE A 388 2.68 -6.65 -21.73
CA ILE A 388 1.84 -5.45 -21.76
C ILE A 388 1.74 -4.93 -23.21
N ASN A 389 0.57 -5.16 -23.84
CA ASN A 389 0.22 -4.59 -25.12
C ASN A 389 -0.34 -3.16 -24.96
N THR A 390 0.40 -2.19 -25.47
CA THR A 390 0.09 -0.75 -25.45
C THR A 390 -0.77 -0.26 -26.62
N GLY A 391 -1.03 -1.13 -27.61
CA GLY A 391 -2.17 -1.02 -28.52
C GLY A 391 -1.88 -1.34 -29.99
N GLY A 392 -2.22 -2.56 -30.40
CA GLY A 392 -2.00 -3.12 -31.73
C GLY A 392 -2.16 -4.64 -31.72
N ASN A 393 -1.81 -5.34 -32.80
CA ASN A 393 -1.90 -6.81 -32.79
C ASN A 393 -0.66 -7.42 -32.15
N THR A 394 -0.84 -8.16 -31.06
CA THR A 394 0.26 -8.84 -30.34
C THR A 394 -0.16 -10.26 -30.04
N ASP A 395 0.51 -11.23 -30.66
CA ASP A 395 0.30 -12.64 -30.39
C ASP A 395 1.29 -13.12 -29.32
N LEU A 396 0.79 -13.85 -28.31
CA LEU A 396 1.57 -14.43 -27.22
C LEU A 396 1.40 -15.95 -27.24
N ILE A 397 2.51 -16.67 -27.33
CA ILE A 397 2.58 -18.12 -27.21
C ILE A 397 3.45 -18.44 -26.00
N ILE A 398 2.90 -19.18 -25.04
CA ILE A 398 3.65 -19.76 -23.92
C ILE A 398 3.46 -21.27 -23.97
N SER A 399 4.55 -22.01 -24.19
CA SER A 399 4.60 -23.46 -24.34
C SER A 399 5.68 -24.05 -23.43
N GLY A 400 5.50 -25.26 -22.89
CA GLY A 400 6.56 -25.97 -22.15
C GLY A 400 7.11 -25.27 -20.88
N CYS A 401 6.51 -24.17 -20.42
CA CYS A 401 7.11 -23.31 -19.40
C CYS A 401 6.75 -23.75 -17.97
N THR A 402 7.61 -23.44 -17.01
CA THR A 402 7.42 -23.74 -15.57
C THR A 402 7.56 -22.47 -14.72
N PHE A 403 6.58 -22.21 -13.86
CA PHE A 403 6.58 -21.09 -12.92
C PHE A 403 6.35 -21.66 -11.51
N PHE A 404 7.36 -21.54 -10.63
CA PHE A 404 7.40 -22.24 -9.33
C PHE A 404 7.84 -21.31 -8.18
N HIS A 405 7.00 -21.12 -7.16
CA HIS A 405 7.29 -20.35 -5.93
C HIS A 405 7.78 -18.91 -6.17
N ASN A 406 7.06 -18.14 -6.99
CA ASN A 406 7.58 -16.85 -7.47
C ASN A 406 7.07 -15.59 -6.73
N ALA A 407 5.97 -15.59 -5.97
CA ALA A 407 5.61 -14.46 -5.09
C ALA A 407 4.40 -14.71 -4.17
N VAL A 408 4.48 -14.29 -2.89
CA VAL A 408 3.41 -14.41 -1.86
C VAL A 408 2.15 -13.57 -2.15
N ASN A 409 2.24 -12.53 -2.98
CA ASN A 409 1.19 -11.51 -3.15
C ASN A 409 1.00 -11.08 -4.63
N ALA A 410 1.47 -11.85 -5.62
CA ALA A 410 1.63 -11.36 -6.99
C ALA A 410 1.40 -12.39 -8.10
N GLN A 411 1.08 -11.86 -9.29
CA GLN A 411 0.61 -12.59 -10.46
C GLN A 411 1.75 -13.34 -11.16
N GLU A 412 1.56 -14.63 -11.48
CA GLU A 412 2.58 -15.39 -12.22
C GLU A 412 2.71 -14.95 -13.66
N ILE A 413 1.61 -14.99 -14.42
CA ILE A 413 1.56 -14.48 -15.79
C ILE A 413 0.53 -13.36 -15.89
N THR A 414 1.04 -12.16 -16.10
CA THR A 414 0.27 -10.93 -16.27
C THR A 414 0.19 -10.60 -17.76
N VAL A 415 -0.96 -10.82 -18.39
CA VAL A 415 -1.19 -10.41 -19.79
C VAL A 415 -2.18 -9.25 -19.84
N VAL A 416 -1.71 -8.07 -20.24
CA VAL A 416 -2.47 -6.81 -20.19
C VAL A 416 -2.55 -6.19 -21.59
N ALA A 417 -3.74 -5.76 -21.99
CA ALA A 417 -3.95 -5.00 -23.22
C ALA A 417 -4.63 -3.66 -22.93
N HIS A 418 -3.94 -2.54 -23.19
CA HIS A 418 -4.42 -1.19 -22.88
C HIS A 418 -5.36 -0.58 -23.93
N LYS A 419 -5.48 -1.17 -25.14
CA LYS A 419 -6.31 -0.63 -26.23
C LYS A 419 -7.10 -1.73 -26.94
N ARG A 420 -8.14 -1.34 -27.69
CA ARG A 420 -9.17 -2.22 -28.30
C ARG A 420 -8.68 -3.24 -29.35
N LYS A 421 -7.38 -3.31 -29.66
CA LYS A 421 -6.76 -4.36 -30.49
C LYS A 421 -5.79 -5.13 -29.60
N ALA A 422 -5.99 -6.44 -29.51
CA ALA A 422 -5.13 -7.42 -28.86
C ALA A 422 -5.11 -8.67 -29.74
N GLY A 423 -3.96 -9.34 -29.85
CA GLY A 423 -3.83 -10.56 -30.64
C GLY A 423 -4.17 -11.81 -29.83
N ASN A 424 -3.77 -12.96 -30.36
CA ASN A 424 -4.08 -14.26 -29.77
C ASN A 424 -3.16 -14.54 -28.58
N VAL A 425 -3.71 -15.10 -27.50
CA VAL A 425 -2.94 -15.62 -26.36
C VAL A 425 -3.14 -17.13 -26.32
N THR A 426 -2.08 -17.87 -26.60
CA THR A 426 -2.04 -19.33 -26.51
C THR A 426 -1.12 -19.70 -25.35
N ILE A 427 -1.67 -20.36 -24.34
CA ILE A 427 -0.90 -20.99 -23.27
C ILE A 427 -1.17 -22.48 -23.35
N ALA A 428 -0.12 -23.27 -23.58
CA ALA A 428 -0.17 -24.72 -23.70
C ALA A 428 0.98 -25.35 -22.92
N ASN A 429 0.84 -26.60 -22.48
CA ASN A 429 1.93 -27.41 -21.91
C ASN A 429 2.77 -26.70 -20.83
N SER A 430 2.19 -25.79 -20.06
CA SER A 430 2.92 -24.91 -19.12
C SER A 430 2.34 -25.03 -17.71
N GLU A 431 3.23 -25.10 -16.72
CA GLU A 431 2.95 -25.34 -15.30
C GLU A 431 3.13 -24.05 -14.50
N MET A 432 2.18 -23.72 -13.61
CA MET A 432 2.09 -22.46 -12.87
C MET A 432 1.68 -22.71 -11.41
N LEU A 433 2.40 -22.14 -10.45
CA LEU A 433 2.27 -22.39 -9.02
C LEU A 433 2.40 -21.09 -8.17
N SER A 434 1.34 -20.26 -8.24
CA SER A 434 1.20 -18.95 -7.59
C SER A 434 0.91 -19.01 -6.07
N GLN A 435 0.88 -17.84 -5.42
CA GLN A 435 0.41 -17.68 -4.03
C GLN A 435 -0.76 -16.68 -3.85
N ASP A 436 -1.02 -15.73 -4.78
CA ASP A 436 -2.18 -14.78 -4.83
C ASP A 436 -2.36 -14.23 -6.27
N THR A 437 -3.59 -14.15 -6.82
CA THR A 437 -3.82 -13.55 -8.16
C THR A 437 -5.07 -12.64 -8.30
N GLY A 438 -4.97 -11.69 -9.24
CA GLY A 438 -5.80 -10.47 -9.30
C GLY A 438 -7.07 -10.48 -10.16
N LYS A 439 -6.99 -10.55 -11.51
CA LYS A 439 -8.10 -10.77 -12.50
C LYS A 439 -7.57 -11.19 -13.87
N SER A 440 -8.44 -11.72 -14.74
CA SER A 440 -8.01 -12.33 -16.01
C SER A 440 -9.05 -12.35 -17.14
N ARG A 441 -8.58 -12.61 -18.36
CA ARG A 441 -9.40 -13.14 -19.46
C ARG A 441 -8.65 -14.33 -20.05
N ALA A 442 -9.35 -15.44 -20.27
CA ALA A 442 -8.76 -16.68 -20.77
C ALA A 442 -9.56 -17.21 -21.96
N VAL A 443 -8.87 -17.54 -23.04
CA VAL A 443 -9.49 -18.04 -24.28
C VAL A 443 -8.70 -19.24 -24.76
N ILE A 444 -9.35 -20.40 -24.89
CA ILE A 444 -8.71 -21.66 -25.24
C ILE A 444 -9.59 -22.37 -26.26
N VAL A 445 -9.03 -22.69 -27.42
CA VAL A 445 -9.78 -23.14 -28.60
C VAL A 445 -9.05 -24.30 -29.27
N ASN A 446 -9.78 -25.28 -29.81
CA ASN A 446 -9.22 -26.44 -30.52
C ASN A 446 -8.15 -27.21 -29.71
N THR A 447 -8.25 -27.19 -28.38
CA THR A 447 -7.26 -27.76 -27.47
C THR A 447 -7.75 -29.08 -26.89
N ILE A 448 -6.87 -30.08 -26.77
CA ILE A 448 -7.22 -31.39 -26.23
C ILE A 448 -6.38 -31.64 -24.97
N PHE A 449 -7.03 -31.54 -23.80
CA PHE A 449 -6.47 -31.86 -22.49
C PHE A 449 -6.74 -33.34 -22.17
N ILE A 450 -5.72 -34.19 -22.33
CA ILE A 450 -5.78 -35.62 -21.96
C ILE A 450 -4.78 -35.86 -20.83
N THR A 451 -5.26 -36.22 -19.64
CA THR A 451 -4.39 -36.49 -18.48
C THR A 451 -4.48 -37.94 -18.05
N ARG A 452 -3.40 -38.71 -18.26
CA ARG A 452 -3.32 -40.14 -17.93
C ARG A 452 -2.82 -40.46 -16.52
N LYS A 453 -2.43 -39.46 -15.73
CA LYS A 453 -1.76 -39.63 -14.42
C LYS A 453 -2.59 -39.04 -13.29
N THR A 454 -2.74 -39.80 -12.21
CA THR A 454 -3.58 -39.49 -11.05
C THR A 454 -2.75 -38.89 -9.91
N SER A 455 -2.10 -37.74 -10.18
CA SER A 455 -1.43 -36.97 -9.12
C SER A 455 -2.44 -36.00 -8.52
N ASP A 456 -2.45 -35.85 -7.20
CA ASP A 456 -3.60 -35.25 -6.51
C ASP A 456 -3.82 -33.76 -6.82
N ASP A 457 -2.76 -32.99 -7.12
CA ASP A 457 -2.81 -31.54 -7.35
C ASP A 457 -3.00 -31.09 -8.83
N LEU A 458 -3.36 -31.99 -9.75
CA LEU A 458 -3.46 -31.66 -11.19
C LEU A 458 -4.80 -31.02 -11.61
N PHE A 459 -4.73 -29.76 -12.06
CA PHE A 459 -5.81 -29.09 -12.79
C PHE A 459 -5.53 -29.07 -14.30
N GLY A 460 -6.57 -29.17 -15.12
CA GLY A 460 -6.49 -28.90 -16.57
C GLY A 460 -6.63 -27.43 -16.87
N LEU A 461 -7.61 -26.78 -16.23
CA LEU A 461 -7.76 -25.34 -16.21
C LEU A 461 -8.09 -24.85 -14.81
N HIS A 462 -7.22 -23.97 -14.30
CA HIS A 462 -7.36 -23.37 -12.98
C HIS A 462 -7.29 -21.85 -13.11
N PHE A 463 -8.43 -21.19 -12.95
CA PHE A 463 -8.48 -19.74 -12.79
C PHE A 463 -9.06 -19.44 -11.42
N PHE A 464 -8.19 -19.23 -10.43
CA PHE A 464 -8.55 -18.91 -9.06
C PHE A 464 -8.12 -17.49 -8.71
N ILE A 465 -9.10 -16.62 -8.46
CA ILE A 465 -8.88 -15.17 -8.49
C ILE A 465 -9.60 -14.49 -7.32
N LEU A 466 -8.79 -13.90 -6.44
CA LEU A 466 -9.17 -13.28 -5.18
C LEU A 466 -9.78 -11.87 -5.37
N PRO A 467 -10.35 -11.26 -4.31
CA PRO A 467 -10.80 -9.87 -4.35
C PRO A 467 -9.61 -8.89 -4.49
N LEU A 468 -9.60 -8.08 -5.56
CA LEU A 468 -8.61 -7.00 -5.72
C LEU A 468 -8.70 -5.96 -4.60
N LYS A 469 -7.56 -5.56 -4.04
CA LYS A 469 -7.42 -4.43 -3.08
C LYS A 469 -7.68 -3.03 -3.68
N ILE A 470 -8.04 -2.95 -4.97
CA ILE A 470 -8.25 -1.71 -5.73
C ILE A 470 -9.72 -1.64 -6.18
N ILE A 471 -10.34 -0.46 -6.08
CA ILE A 471 -11.79 -0.18 -6.22
C ILE A 471 -12.36 -0.46 -7.63
N HIS A 472 -11.60 -1.02 -8.56
CA HIS A 472 -12.13 -1.41 -9.86
C HIS A 472 -13.00 -2.67 -9.75
N ARG A 473 -14.10 -2.71 -10.52
CA ARG A 473 -14.90 -3.90 -10.78
C ARG A 473 -14.58 -4.51 -12.17
N PRO A 474 -13.34 -4.92 -12.52
CA PRO A 474 -13.09 -5.42 -13.89
C PRO A 474 -13.86 -6.71 -14.16
N ASP A 475 -14.14 -6.96 -15.43
CA ASP A 475 -14.91 -8.13 -15.86
C ASP A 475 -13.98 -9.24 -16.33
N VAL A 476 -14.42 -10.49 -16.19
CA VAL A 476 -13.66 -11.68 -16.58
C VAL A 476 -14.47 -12.50 -17.57
N ILE A 477 -13.83 -12.84 -18.68
CA ILE A 477 -14.43 -13.66 -19.73
C ILE A 477 -13.59 -14.92 -19.88
N VAL A 478 -14.23 -16.08 -19.88
CA VAL A 478 -13.60 -17.37 -20.20
C VAL A 478 -14.32 -17.96 -21.39
N ASP A 479 -13.61 -18.09 -22.50
CA ASP A 479 -14.14 -18.68 -23.74
C ASP A 479 -13.42 -20.01 -24.02
N LEU A 480 -14.14 -21.13 -23.94
CA LEU A 480 -13.69 -22.44 -24.38
C LEU A 480 -14.48 -22.85 -25.63
N ASP A 481 -13.80 -23.17 -26.73
CA ASP A 481 -14.49 -23.64 -27.95
C ASP A 481 -13.77 -24.81 -28.63
N ASN A 482 -14.51 -25.89 -28.91
CA ASN A 482 -13.96 -27.14 -29.45
C ASN A 482 -12.80 -27.70 -28.60
N VAL A 483 -12.98 -27.69 -27.27
CA VAL A 483 -11.98 -28.19 -26.31
C VAL A 483 -12.39 -29.56 -25.80
N THR A 484 -11.47 -30.53 -25.79
CA THR A 484 -11.73 -31.88 -25.26
C THR A 484 -10.95 -32.09 -23.97
N PHE A 485 -11.65 -32.36 -22.88
CA PHE A 485 -11.11 -32.79 -21.60
C PHE A 485 -11.39 -34.29 -21.44
N ALA A 486 -10.35 -35.09 -21.29
CA ALA A 486 -10.49 -36.53 -21.11
C ALA A 486 -9.61 -37.06 -19.97
N SER A 487 -10.17 -37.99 -19.20
CA SER A 487 -9.53 -38.56 -18.01
C SER A 487 -9.27 -37.47 -16.94
N SER A 488 -8.11 -37.44 -16.28
CA SER A 488 -7.92 -36.74 -14.99
C SER A 488 -7.33 -35.31 -15.05
N PRO A 489 -8.05 -34.29 -15.57
CA PRO A 489 -7.83 -32.92 -15.10
C PRO A 489 -9.07 -32.33 -14.41
N CYS A 490 -8.92 -31.88 -13.16
CA CYS A 490 -9.91 -30.99 -12.55
C CYS A 490 -9.99 -29.66 -13.29
N ASN A 491 -11.20 -29.13 -13.50
CA ASN A 491 -11.38 -27.79 -14.07
C ASN A 491 -12.12 -26.90 -13.05
N LEU A 492 -11.47 -25.80 -12.64
CA LEU A 492 -11.99 -24.86 -11.64
C LEU A 492 -11.89 -23.42 -12.14
N LEU A 493 -13.04 -22.77 -12.25
CA LEU A 493 -13.17 -21.35 -12.58
C LEU A 493 -13.79 -20.63 -11.38
N ALA A 494 -12.95 -20.01 -10.55
CA ALA A 494 -13.32 -19.41 -9.27
C ALA A 494 -12.91 -17.92 -9.21
N PHE A 495 -13.91 -17.05 -9.16
CA PHE A 495 -13.73 -15.62 -9.37
C PHE A 495 -14.38 -14.78 -8.26
N LEU A 496 -13.66 -14.43 -7.20
CA LEU A 496 -14.17 -13.90 -5.92
C LEU A 496 -14.48 -12.39 -5.88
N PHE A 497 -14.38 -11.68 -7.00
CA PHE A 497 -14.44 -10.21 -7.09
C PHE A 497 -15.78 -9.66 -7.60
N SER A 498 -15.96 -8.33 -7.50
CA SER A 498 -17.24 -7.61 -7.70
C SER A 498 -17.64 -7.17 -9.13
N GLY A 499 -16.94 -7.64 -10.16
CA GLY A 499 -17.24 -7.37 -11.59
C GLY A 499 -17.78 -8.62 -12.30
N ASN A 500 -18.38 -8.44 -13.47
CA ASN A 500 -19.11 -9.47 -14.19
C ASN A 500 -18.20 -10.65 -14.58
N LYS A 501 -18.73 -11.87 -14.51
CA LYS A 501 -18.09 -13.05 -15.12
C LYS A 501 -18.91 -13.45 -16.35
N SER A 502 -18.25 -13.84 -17.44
CA SER A 502 -18.91 -14.45 -18.59
C SER A 502 -18.14 -15.70 -19.02
N ILE A 503 -18.68 -16.88 -18.72
CA ILE A 503 -18.05 -18.16 -19.00
C ILE A 503 -18.85 -18.82 -20.14
N ARG A 504 -18.20 -19.06 -21.28
CA ARG A 504 -18.86 -19.62 -22.48
C ARG A 504 -18.08 -20.82 -22.95
N ILE A 505 -18.70 -21.99 -22.86
CA ILE A 505 -18.09 -23.28 -23.19
C ILE A 505 -18.90 -23.87 -24.33
N LYS A 506 -18.26 -24.13 -25.48
CA LYS A 506 -18.93 -24.46 -26.74
C LYS A 506 -18.27 -25.64 -27.43
N ARG A 507 -19.06 -26.51 -28.07
CA ARG A 507 -18.58 -27.67 -28.86
C ARG A 507 -17.55 -28.55 -28.12
N SER A 508 -17.57 -28.50 -26.79
CA SER A 508 -16.50 -29.04 -25.93
C SER A 508 -16.96 -30.33 -25.25
N GLN A 509 -16.04 -31.25 -25.04
CA GLN A 509 -16.33 -32.60 -24.60
C GLN A 509 -15.56 -32.92 -23.31
N PHE A 510 -16.26 -33.45 -22.32
CA PHE A 510 -15.73 -33.88 -21.02
C PHE A 510 -16.04 -35.37 -20.84
N THR A 511 -15.01 -36.22 -20.81
CA THR A 511 -15.18 -37.68 -20.77
C THR A 511 -14.30 -38.36 -19.74
N ASN A 512 -14.90 -39.18 -18.89
CA ASN A 512 -14.21 -39.92 -17.83
C ASN A 512 -13.45 -38.99 -16.87
N CYS A 513 -13.93 -37.75 -16.69
CA CYS A 513 -13.31 -36.79 -15.79
C CYS A 513 -13.66 -37.09 -14.33
N PHE A 514 -12.73 -36.83 -13.43
CA PHE A 514 -12.92 -36.95 -12.00
C PHE A 514 -11.97 -36.03 -11.24
N CYS A 515 -12.35 -35.67 -10.02
CA CYS A 515 -11.51 -34.89 -9.13
C CYS A 515 -11.11 -35.68 -7.89
N SER A 516 -9.81 -36.02 -7.81
CA SER A 516 -9.16 -36.62 -6.64
C SER A 516 -9.16 -35.68 -5.44
N ASN A 517 -8.76 -34.43 -5.66
CA ASN A 517 -8.70 -33.41 -4.63
C ASN A 517 -10.08 -32.78 -4.35
N LYS A 518 -10.41 -32.61 -3.06
CA LYS A 518 -11.52 -31.76 -2.59
C LYS A 518 -10.96 -30.37 -2.30
N TRP A 519 -11.25 -29.39 -3.16
CA TRP A 519 -10.70 -28.05 -2.98
C TRP A 519 -11.59 -27.22 -2.03
N GLY A 520 -11.14 -27.04 -0.80
CA GLY A 520 -11.85 -26.27 0.23
C GLY A 520 -11.32 -24.84 0.36
N TRP A 521 -12.11 -23.82 0.00
CA TRP A 521 -11.71 -22.43 0.33
C TRP A 521 -12.12 -22.05 1.76
N VAL A 522 -11.13 -21.68 2.58
CA VAL A 522 -11.30 -21.17 3.95
C VAL A 522 -10.61 -19.82 4.04
N GLY A 523 -11.37 -18.74 4.28
CA GLY A 523 -10.82 -17.38 4.35
C GLY A 523 -9.88 -17.18 5.55
N ILE A 524 -8.84 -16.35 5.37
CA ILE A 524 -7.73 -16.13 6.34
C ILE A 524 -8.15 -15.21 7.51
N THR A 525 -9.38 -15.35 8.01
CA THR A 525 -9.75 -15.21 9.43
C THR A 525 -11.19 -15.69 9.64
N SER A 526 -11.38 -16.53 10.66
CA SER A 526 -12.59 -17.29 11.01
C SER A 526 -13.84 -16.43 11.26
N SER A 527 -15.06 -16.87 10.95
CA SER A 527 -15.59 -18.10 10.31
C SER A 527 -17.13 -17.91 10.14
N TYR A 528 -17.89 -18.56 9.25
CA TYR A 528 -17.69 -19.69 8.31
C TYR A 528 -18.15 -19.25 6.88
N SER A 529 -18.13 -20.03 5.80
CA SER A 529 -18.15 -21.48 5.54
C SER A 529 -17.05 -21.94 4.56
N ALA A 530 -16.64 -23.20 4.66
CA ALA A 530 -15.76 -23.83 3.68
C ALA A 530 -16.56 -24.28 2.45
N TYR A 531 -16.17 -23.84 1.25
CA TYR A 531 -16.76 -24.34 0.00
C TYR A 531 -15.89 -25.48 -0.53
N THR A 532 -16.41 -26.71 -0.54
CA THR A 532 -15.74 -27.88 -1.13
C THR A 532 -16.10 -28.02 -2.61
N PHE A 533 -15.19 -27.59 -3.49
CA PHE A 533 -15.34 -27.76 -4.93
C PHE A 533 -14.87 -29.17 -5.34
N SER A 534 -15.80 -30.00 -5.82
CA SER A 534 -15.52 -31.35 -6.35
C SER A 534 -16.55 -31.72 -7.44
N ALA A 535 -16.51 -31.04 -8.59
CA ALA A 535 -17.27 -31.48 -9.77
C ALA A 535 -16.57 -32.64 -10.47
N GLY A 536 -17.33 -33.49 -11.17
CA GLY A 536 -16.77 -34.52 -12.03
C GLY A 536 -16.06 -33.97 -13.27
N ALA A 537 -16.54 -32.87 -13.86
CA ALA A 537 -15.97 -32.29 -15.09
C ALA A 537 -15.53 -30.82 -14.93
N ILE A 538 -16.37 -29.96 -14.36
CA ILE A 538 -16.03 -28.54 -14.14
C ILE A 538 -16.81 -27.92 -12.96
N SER A 539 -16.08 -27.21 -12.09
CA SER A 539 -16.62 -26.41 -11.00
C SER A 539 -16.57 -24.93 -11.35
N ILE A 540 -17.69 -24.21 -11.15
CA ILE A 540 -17.78 -22.77 -11.41
C ILE A 540 -18.25 -22.04 -10.14
N PHE A 541 -17.48 -21.02 -9.76
CA PHE A 541 -17.77 -20.15 -8.64
C PHE A 541 -17.57 -18.68 -9.04
N SER A 542 -18.57 -17.84 -8.74
CA SER A 542 -18.49 -16.40 -8.95
C SER A 542 -18.87 -15.68 -7.66
N GLY A 543 -17.97 -14.91 -7.08
CA GLY A 543 -18.35 -14.01 -5.98
C GLY A 543 -19.35 -12.97 -6.48
N LEU A 544 -20.44 -12.79 -5.73
CA LEU A 544 -21.40 -11.67 -5.82
C LEU A 544 -22.46 -11.72 -6.93
N CYS A 545 -22.97 -12.90 -7.28
CA CYS A 545 -24.20 -13.09 -8.08
C CYS A 545 -24.18 -12.45 -9.49
N ASN A 546 -23.00 -12.22 -10.06
CA ASN A 546 -22.79 -11.47 -11.31
C ASN A 546 -22.08 -12.29 -12.41
N GLY A 547 -22.04 -13.61 -12.28
CA GLY A 547 -21.48 -14.52 -13.28
C GLY A 547 -22.54 -15.10 -14.21
N ASN A 548 -22.37 -14.95 -15.52
CA ASN A 548 -23.23 -15.55 -16.55
C ASN A 548 -22.48 -16.70 -17.26
N THR A 549 -22.98 -17.92 -17.11
CA THR A 549 -22.38 -19.14 -17.66
C THR A 549 -23.24 -19.71 -18.78
N THR A 550 -22.63 -20.18 -19.87
CA THR A 550 -23.34 -20.84 -20.96
C THR A 550 -22.55 -22.04 -21.49
N PHE A 551 -23.14 -23.22 -21.41
CA PHE A 551 -22.70 -24.42 -22.10
C PHE A 551 -23.52 -24.60 -23.38
N LYS A 552 -22.88 -24.76 -24.54
CA LYS A 552 -23.57 -24.97 -25.81
C LYS A 552 -22.96 -26.07 -26.67
N ARG A 553 -23.76 -27.08 -27.04
CA ARG A 553 -23.32 -28.27 -27.80
C ARG A 553 -22.18 -29.00 -27.08
N CYS A 554 -22.26 -29.12 -25.76
CA CYS A 554 -21.27 -29.78 -24.93
C CYS A 554 -21.69 -31.22 -24.61
N ARG A 555 -20.70 -32.12 -24.44
CA ARG A 555 -20.92 -33.53 -24.09
C ARG A 555 -20.22 -33.87 -22.78
N PHE A 556 -20.93 -34.50 -21.86
CA PHE A 556 -20.44 -34.89 -20.53
C PHE A 556 -20.69 -36.38 -20.30
N ASN A 557 -19.70 -37.23 -20.54
CA ASN A 557 -19.85 -38.69 -20.42
C ASN A 557 -19.06 -39.23 -19.22
N ASN A 558 -19.74 -39.95 -18.32
CA ASN A 558 -19.16 -40.70 -17.21
C ASN A 558 -18.18 -39.89 -16.34
N ASN A 559 -18.65 -38.79 -15.73
CA ASN A 559 -17.79 -37.98 -14.87
C ASN A 559 -18.10 -38.25 -13.38
N PHE A 560 -17.07 -38.45 -12.55
CA PHE A 560 -17.19 -38.98 -11.18
C PHE A 560 -16.71 -37.97 -10.13
N ALA A 561 -17.37 -37.89 -8.98
CA ALA A 561 -17.03 -36.95 -7.91
C ALA A 561 -16.72 -37.66 -6.58
N ALA A 562 -15.99 -36.99 -5.68
CA ALA A 562 -15.61 -37.55 -4.38
C ALA A 562 -16.74 -37.47 -3.32
N GLU A 563 -17.76 -36.65 -3.56
CA GLU A 563 -18.92 -36.42 -2.68
C GLU A 563 -20.23 -36.32 -3.49
N GLN A 564 -21.37 -36.08 -2.83
CA GLN A 564 -22.65 -35.77 -3.49
C GLN A 564 -22.59 -34.40 -4.19
N SER A 565 -22.01 -34.42 -5.39
CA SER A 565 -21.78 -33.30 -6.31
C SER A 565 -22.22 -33.70 -7.73
N GLY A 566 -21.90 -32.91 -8.76
CA GLY A 566 -22.30 -33.20 -10.15
C GLY A 566 -21.18 -33.19 -11.20
N HIS A 567 -21.47 -33.64 -12.43
CA HIS A 567 -20.62 -33.46 -13.62
C HIS A 567 -20.27 -31.97 -13.75
N VAL A 568 -21.28 -31.10 -13.66
CA VAL A 568 -21.11 -29.66 -13.50
C VAL A 568 -21.58 -29.24 -12.10
N TYR A 569 -20.74 -28.50 -11.38
CA TYR A 569 -21.08 -27.91 -10.08
C TYR A 569 -21.14 -26.39 -10.19
N LEU A 570 -22.30 -25.81 -9.85
CA LEU A 570 -22.54 -24.37 -9.81
C LEU A 570 -22.62 -23.92 -8.35
N ALA A 571 -21.54 -23.32 -7.86
CA ALA A 571 -21.45 -22.92 -6.47
C ALA A 571 -22.08 -21.53 -6.21
N TYR A 572 -22.34 -21.24 -4.93
CA TYR A 572 -23.00 -20.02 -4.45
C TYR A 572 -22.40 -18.74 -5.06
N GLY A 573 -23.27 -17.84 -5.52
CA GLY A 573 -22.87 -16.59 -6.19
C GLY A 573 -22.71 -16.68 -7.72
N THR A 574 -22.81 -17.86 -8.33
CA THR A 574 -23.00 -17.94 -9.79
C THR A 574 -24.35 -17.30 -10.15
N GLY A 575 -24.33 -16.32 -11.07
CA GLY A 575 -25.45 -15.42 -11.32
C GLY A 575 -26.48 -15.92 -12.34
N LYS A 576 -26.08 -16.77 -13.29
CA LYS A 576 -26.92 -17.49 -14.27
C LYS A 576 -26.14 -18.67 -14.87
N ALA A 577 -26.83 -19.76 -15.21
CA ALA A 577 -26.29 -20.83 -16.06
C ALA A 577 -27.29 -21.35 -17.10
N ASP A 578 -26.92 -21.35 -18.39
CA ASP A 578 -27.69 -22.00 -19.47
C ASP A 578 -26.97 -23.24 -20.02
N PHE A 579 -27.70 -24.33 -20.23
CA PHE A 579 -27.30 -25.52 -20.99
C PHE A 579 -28.13 -25.62 -22.25
N ILE A 580 -27.49 -25.60 -23.41
CA ILE A 580 -28.14 -25.53 -24.73
C ILE A 580 -27.56 -26.62 -25.64
N ASP A 581 -28.39 -27.47 -26.23
CA ASP A 581 -27.97 -28.59 -27.09
C ASP A 581 -26.96 -29.55 -26.40
N CYS A 582 -27.04 -29.70 -25.07
CA CYS A 582 -26.04 -30.44 -24.28
C CYS A 582 -26.45 -31.90 -24.04
N ILE A 583 -25.47 -32.79 -23.90
CA ILE A 583 -25.70 -34.22 -23.65
C ILE A 583 -24.92 -34.64 -22.40
N PHE A 584 -25.61 -35.27 -21.45
CA PHE A 584 -25.04 -35.87 -20.25
C PHE A 584 -25.35 -37.36 -20.21
N ASN A 585 -24.32 -38.20 -20.18
CA ASN A 585 -24.46 -39.66 -20.14
C ASN A 585 -23.74 -40.24 -18.92
N SER A 586 -24.39 -41.17 -18.21
CA SER A 586 -23.81 -41.91 -17.09
C SER A 586 -24.15 -43.40 -17.17
N SER A 587 -23.14 -44.23 -17.43
CA SER A 587 -23.19 -45.70 -17.48
C SER A 587 -22.20 -46.40 -16.53
N GLY A 588 -21.21 -45.67 -15.98
CA GLY A 588 -20.24 -46.21 -15.02
C GLY A 588 -20.77 -46.22 -13.58
N GLU A 589 -20.43 -47.28 -12.83
CA GLU A 589 -20.88 -47.52 -11.46
C GLU A 589 -20.20 -46.60 -10.43
N ASN A 590 -18.93 -46.84 -10.14
CA ASN A 590 -18.05 -46.03 -9.29
C ASN A 590 -16.61 -46.20 -9.78
N LEU A 591 -15.80 -45.13 -9.74
CA LEU A 591 -14.38 -45.21 -10.11
C LEU A 591 -13.53 -45.42 -8.84
N LYS A 592 -12.81 -46.54 -8.76
CA LYS A 592 -11.90 -46.85 -7.64
C LYS A 592 -10.45 -46.68 -8.07
N LEU A 593 -9.74 -45.76 -7.42
CA LEU A 593 -8.32 -45.44 -7.66
C LEU A 593 -7.63 -45.20 -6.31
N ASN A 594 -6.43 -45.72 -6.10
CA ASN A 594 -5.58 -45.47 -4.91
C ASN A 594 -6.30 -45.44 -3.55
N LYS A 595 -7.17 -46.44 -3.30
CA LYS A 595 -8.02 -46.59 -2.09
C LYS A 595 -9.19 -45.58 -1.94
N THR A 596 -9.30 -44.55 -2.77
CA THR A 596 -10.48 -43.68 -2.85
C THR A 596 -11.52 -44.24 -3.83
N THR A 597 -12.80 -44.09 -3.48
CA THR A 597 -13.94 -44.46 -4.34
C THR A 597 -14.68 -43.20 -4.74
N PHE A 598 -14.50 -42.78 -6.00
CA PHE A 598 -15.27 -41.69 -6.60
C PHE A 598 -16.66 -42.20 -6.93
N ARG A 599 -17.65 -41.59 -6.29
CA ARG A 599 -19.04 -41.98 -6.44
C ARG A 599 -19.62 -41.39 -7.72
N LYS A 600 -20.71 -42.00 -8.20
CA LYS A 600 -21.60 -41.40 -9.18
C LYS A 600 -21.94 -39.96 -8.74
N SER A 601 -21.87 -39.02 -9.68
CA SER A 601 -22.17 -37.60 -9.46
C SER A 601 -23.41 -37.19 -10.27
N ALA A 602 -24.22 -36.26 -9.76
CA ALA A 602 -25.42 -35.76 -10.43
C ALA A 602 -25.05 -35.18 -11.81
N PHE A 603 -25.98 -34.98 -12.74
CA PHE A 603 -25.62 -34.33 -14.00
C PHE A 603 -25.31 -32.84 -13.77
N VAL A 604 -26.11 -32.17 -12.94
CA VAL A 604 -25.82 -30.84 -12.43
C VAL A 604 -26.17 -30.80 -10.94
N LYS A 605 -25.29 -30.20 -10.15
CA LYS A 605 -25.61 -29.74 -8.80
C LYS A 605 -25.48 -28.22 -8.75
N SER A 606 -26.47 -27.52 -8.20
CA SER A 606 -26.46 -26.07 -8.06
C SER A 606 -26.82 -25.59 -6.66
N ASP A 607 -25.88 -24.90 -6.05
CA ASP A 607 -26.08 -24.11 -4.82
C ASP A 607 -26.16 -22.61 -5.15
N SER A 608 -26.34 -22.24 -6.43
CA SER A 608 -26.26 -20.86 -6.91
C SER A 608 -27.63 -20.21 -7.10
N GLY A 609 -27.89 -19.11 -6.40
CA GLY A 609 -29.17 -18.38 -6.43
C GLY A 609 -29.53 -17.68 -7.76
N GLY A 610 -28.77 -17.88 -8.82
CA GLY A 610 -29.12 -17.48 -10.18
C GLY A 610 -30.16 -18.40 -10.84
N PRO A 611 -30.70 -18.02 -12.02
CA PRO A 611 -31.57 -18.91 -12.78
C PRO A 611 -30.78 -19.93 -13.61
N ILE A 612 -31.38 -21.11 -13.79
CA ILE A 612 -30.82 -22.23 -14.57
C ILE A 612 -31.76 -22.53 -15.74
N GLY A 613 -31.23 -22.61 -16.96
CA GLY A 613 -31.98 -22.98 -18.15
C GLY A 613 -31.47 -24.27 -18.80
N LEU A 614 -32.33 -25.27 -18.95
CA LEU A 614 -32.13 -26.45 -19.78
C LEU A 614 -32.88 -26.24 -21.10
N LYS A 615 -32.16 -26.32 -22.22
CA LYS A 615 -32.73 -26.18 -23.57
C LYS A 615 -32.21 -27.28 -24.48
N ASN A 616 -33.11 -28.07 -25.06
CA ASN A 616 -32.79 -29.19 -25.94
C ASN A 616 -31.64 -30.06 -25.36
N THR A 617 -31.73 -30.39 -24.07
CA THR A 617 -30.64 -31.02 -23.31
C THR A 617 -31.05 -32.41 -22.84
N THR A 618 -30.23 -33.42 -23.16
CA THR A 618 -30.49 -34.83 -22.83
C THR A 618 -29.63 -35.26 -21.65
N MET A 619 -30.26 -35.91 -20.67
CA MET A 619 -29.62 -36.43 -19.46
C MET A 619 -30.01 -37.90 -19.26
N SER A 620 -29.12 -38.83 -19.61
CA SER A 620 -29.44 -40.27 -19.61
C SER A 620 -28.56 -41.06 -18.64
N SER A 621 -29.20 -41.71 -17.66
CA SER A 621 -28.53 -42.60 -16.70
C SER A 621 -28.93 -44.06 -16.95
N PHE A 622 -27.93 -44.90 -17.18
CA PHE A 622 -28.08 -46.28 -17.65
C PHE A 622 -27.58 -47.34 -16.65
N TYR A 623 -27.41 -46.99 -15.37
CA TYR A 623 -26.88 -47.90 -14.34
C TYR A 623 -27.98 -48.52 -13.45
N PRO A 624 -28.18 -49.86 -13.47
CA PRO A 624 -29.28 -50.50 -12.76
C PRO A 624 -28.85 -51.29 -11.49
N GLN A 625 -28.58 -50.62 -10.35
CA GLN A 625 -28.63 -51.31 -9.03
C GLN A 625 -28.64 -50.42 -7.76
N SER A 626 -29.09 -51.05 -6.66
CA SER A 626 -29.19 -50.63 -5.25
C SER A 626 -30.39 -49.76 -4.83
N CYS A 627 -30.95 -50.11 -3.66
CA CYS A 627 -32.23 -49.62 -3.12
C CYS A 627 -32.19 -48.22 -2.49
N SER A 628 -31.24 -47.36 -2.87
CA SER A 628 -31.08 -46.01 -2.31
C SER A 628 -31.42 -44.93 -3.34
N ALA A 629 -32.28 -43.98 -2.96
CA ALA A 629 -32.56 -42.79 -3.77
C ALA A 629 -31.27 -42.01 -4.07
N TYR A 630 -31.14 -41.50 -5.28
CA TYR A 630 -29.93 -40.86 -5.78
C TYR A 630 -30.25 -39.59 -6.60
N PRO A 631 -29.62 -38.43 -6.32
CA PRO A 631 -29.92 -37.18 -7.01
C PRO A 631 -29.37 -37.16 -8.45
N VAL A 632 -30.26 -37.12 -9.43
CA VAL A 632 -29.92 -36.98 -10.85
C VAL A 632 -29.64 -35.51 -11.21
N PHE A 633 -30.38 -34.59 -10.60
CA PHE A 633 -30.29 -33.15 -10.77
C PHE A 633 -30.64 -32.51 -9.41
N ASP A 634 -29.72 -31.74 -8.82
CA ASP A 634 -29.82 -31.27 -7.43
C ASP A 634 -29.69 -29.75 -7.35
N ILE A 635 -30.62 -29.08 -6.65
CA ILE A 635 -30.66 -27.63 -6.52
C ILE A 635 -31.03 -27.27 -5.07
N SER A 636 -30.04 -26.75 -4.33
CA SER A 636 -30.23 -26.40 -2.91
C SER A 636 -30.63 -24.94 -2.67
N SER A 637 -30.37 -24.06 -3.65
CA SER A 637 -30.69 -22.62 -3.60
C SER A 637 -30.66 -22.04 -5.02
N GLY A 638 -31.78 -22.10 -5.74
CA GLY A 638 -31.93 -21.55 -7.10
C GLY A 638 -32.93 -20.40 -7.17
N GLY A 639 -32.72 -19.46 -8.10
CA GLY A 639 -33.66 -18.35 -8.31
C GLY A 639 -34.90 -18.76 -9.10
N TYR A 640 -34.70 -19.45 -10.23
CA TYR A 640 -35.74 -20.07 -11.05
C TYR A 640 -35.09 -21.14 -11.96
N VAL A 641 -35.82 -22.20 -12.28
CA VAL A 641 -35.34 -23.31 -13.11
C VAL A 641 -36.30 -23.47 -14.29
N TYR A 642 -35.74 -23.43 -15.49
CA TYR A 642 -36.46 -23.61 -16.74
C TYR A 642 -35.97 -24.88 -17.45
N MET A 643 -36.91 -25.67 -17.97
CA MET A 643 -36.65 -26.82 -18.82
C MET A 643 -37.66 -26.76 -19.97
N ASP A 644 -37.19 -26.90 -21.21
CA ASP A 644 -38.07 -26.96 -22.39
C ASP A 644 -38.57 -28.38 -22.67
N ASP A 645 -39.65 -28.50 -23.44
CA ASP A 645 -40.29 -29.77 -23.78
C ASP A 645 -39.37 -30.73 -24.58
N ASN A 646 -38.30 -30.20 -25.19
CA ASN A 646 -37.28 -30.96 -25.91
C ASN A 646 -36.19 -31.52 -24.99
N SER A 647 -36.05 -31.04 -23.76
CA SER A 647 -35.09 -31.57 -22.80
C SER A 647 -35.64 -32.84 -22.15
N THR A 648 -34.77 -33.81 -21.86
CA THR A 648 -35.18 -35.14 -21.38
C THR A 648 -34.27 -35.65 -20.27
N ILE A 649 -34.87 -36.23 -19.22
CA ILE A 649 -34.16 -36.95 -18.15
C ILE A 649 -34.60 -38.41 -18.19
N GLN A 650 -33.67 -39.32 -18.51
CA GLN A 650 -33.93 -40.74 -18.67
C GLN A 650 -33.25 -41.53 -17.53
N CYS A 651 -34.03 -42.40 -16.89
CA CYS A 651 -33.56 -43.31 -15.84
C CYS A 651 -33.60 -44.78 -16.32
N PRO A 652 -32.91 -45.70 -15.62
CA PRO A 652 -32.93 -47.13 -15.95
C PRO A 652 -34.35 -47.71 -15.83
N ILE A 653 -34.66 -48.69 -16.69
CA ILE A 653 -35.93 -49.41 -16.67
C ILE A 653 -36.14 -50.02 -15.27
N GLY A 654 -37.32 -49.79 -14.68
CA GLY A 654 -37.66 -50.21 -13.31
C GLY A 654 -37.37 -49.19 -12.21
N SER A 655 -36.79 -48.03 -12.53
CA SER A 655 -36.59 -46.91 -11.58
C SER A 655 -37.68 -45.82 -11.74
N MET A 656 -38.02 -45.11 -10.66
CA MET A 656 -38.92 -43.94 -10.69
C MET A 656 -38.15 -42.65 -10.39
N LEU A 657 -38.43 -41.58 -11.14
CA LEU A 657 -37.99 -40.23 -10.79
C LEU A 657 -38.90 -39.67 -9.69
N VAL A 658 -38.31 -39.27 -8.56
CA VAL A 658 -39.00 -38.59 -7.46
C VAL A 658 -38.60 -37.12 -7.47
N LEU A 659 -39.59 -36.23 -7.52
CA LEU A 659 -39.41 -34.79 -7.37
C LEU A 659 -39.71 -34.40 -5.92
N ASP A 660 -38.66 -34.25 -5.10
CA ASP A 660 -38.79 -33.74 -3.73
C ASP A 660 -38.87 -32.20 -3.74
N ASN A 661 -39.81 -31.61 -3.00
CA ASN A 661 -40.28 -30.24 -3.25
C ASN A 661 -39.92 -29.27 -2.12
N ALA A 662 -38.97 -28.38 -2.42
CA ALA A 662 -38.64 -27.23 -1.59
C ALA A 662 -38.73 -25.89 -2.34
N THR A 663 -39.85 -25.64 -3.04
CA THR A 663 -40.22 -24.39 -3.78
C THR A 663 -39.30 -24.05 -4.96
N HIS A 664 -39.75 -23.97 -6.22
CA HIS A 664 -41.08 -23.64 -6.74
C HIS A 664 -41.61 -24.65 -7.78
N PHE A 665 -42.94 -24.86 -7.77
CA PHE A 665 -43.69 -25.17 -9.00
C PHE A 665 -44.27 -23.87 -9.59
N VAL A 666 -44.63 -23.92 -10.88
CA VAL A 666 -45.34 -22.85 -11.59
C VAL A 666 -46.63 -22.50 -10.84
N GLN A 667 -46.95 -21.21 -10.74
CA GLN A 667 -48.19 -20.72 -10.16
C GLN A 667 -49.14 -20.28 -11.27
N ASP A 668 -50.29 -20.94 -11.37
CA ASP A 668 -51.48 -20.40 -12.02
C ASP A 668 -52.06 -19.24 -11.20
N ASP A 669 -52.78 -18.34 -11.88
CA ASP A 669 -53.34 -17.12 -11.29
C ASP A 669 -54.28 -17.37 -10.09
N TYR A 670 -54.56 -16.28 -9.35
CA TYR A 670 -55.39 -16.20 -8.13
C TYR A 670 -54.74 -16.63 -6.80
N ASN A 671 -53.80 -15.80 -6.30
CA ASN A 671 -53.83 -15.37 -4.90
C ASN A 671 -52.99 -14.09 -4.69
N LYS A 672 -53.61 -12.99 -4.25
CA LYS A 672 -52.90 -11.73 -3.95
C LYS A 672 -52.10 -11.85 -2.65
N CYS A 673 -50.81 -12.15 -2.76
CA CYS A 673 -49.88 -12.03 -1.64
C CYS A 673 -49.75 -10.56 -1.20
N LEU A 674 -49.93 -10.30 0.10
CA LEU A 674 -49.65 -8.99 0.69
C LEU A 674 -48.13 -8.77 0.82
N PRO A 675 -47.62 -7.54 0.61
CA PRO A 675 -46.20 -7.24 0.74
C PRO A 675 -45.71 -7.44 2.18
N CYS A 676 -44.49 -7.97 2.33
CA CYS A 676 -43.90 -8.24 3.64
C CYS A 676 -43.73 -6.92 4.45
N PRO A 677 -44.11 -6.86 5.75
CA PRO A 677 -44.04 -5.63 6.53
C PRO A 677 -42.63 -5.02 6.59
N PHE A 678 -42.56 -3.69 6.50
CA PHE A 678 -41.29 -2.98 6.66
C PHE A 678 -40.69 -3.24 8.05
N GLY A 679 -39.42 -3.66 8.10
CA GLY A 679 -38.76 -4.13 9.32
C GLY A 679 -38.78 -5.66 9.52
N ALA A 680 -39.43 -6.43 8.63
CA ALA A 680 -39.49 -7.89 8.68
C ALA A 680 -38.78 -8.60 7.51
N ILE A 681 -38.58 -9.90 7.67
CA ILE A 681 -38.17 -10.88 6.67
C ILE A 681 -39.21 -12.00 6.68
N CYS A 682 -39.91 -12.18 5.57
CA CYS A 682 -40.90 -13.24 5.42
C CYS A 682 -40.21 -14.51 4.89
N VAL A 683 -40.26 -15.59 5.68
CA VAL A 683 -39.58 -16.86 5.39
C VAL A 683 -40.62 -17.98 5.30
N LYS A 684 -40.93 -18.40 4.06
CA LYS A 684 -41.98 -19.38 3.71
C LYS A 684 -43.37 -19.02 4.28
N ARG A 685 -43.70 -19.46 5.50
CA ARG A 685 -44.97 -19.16 6.20
C ARG A 685 -44.81 -18.33 7.49
N ASN A 686 -43.58 -18.00 7.90
CA ASN A 686 -43.30 -17.24 9.12
C ASN A 686 -42.78 -15.83 8.80
N ILE A 687 -43.02 -14.90 9.72
CA ILE A 687 -42.52 -13.52 9.65
C ILE A 687 -41.51 -13.33 10.78
N VAL A 688 -40.27 -13.05 10.44
CA VAL A 688 -39.15 -12.85 11.37
C VAL A 688 -38.75 -11.37 11.33
N ALA A 689 -38.37 -10.77 12.46
CA ALA A 689 -37.87 -9.40 12.45
C ALA A 689 -36.50 -9.31 11.73
N LYS A 690 -36.24 -8.20 11.02
CA LYS A 690 -34.87 -7.87 10.58
C LYS A 690 -33.98 -7.64 11.80
N ARG A 691 -32.65 -7.74 11.62
CA ARG A 691 -31.69 -7.28 12.64
C ARG A 691 -32.02 -5.84 13.04
N ASN A 692 -31.98 -5.57 14.34
CA ASN A 692 -32.32 -4.27 14.92
C ASN A 692 -33.78 -3.84 14.68
N TYR A 693 -34.71 -4.79 14.52
CA TYR A 693 -36.16 -4.57 14.60
C TYR A 693 -36.80 -5.55 15.59
N TRP A 694 -37.92 -5.14 16.19
CA TRP A 694 -38.78 -5.99 17.01
C TRP A 694 -40.21 -5.94 16.48
N GLY A 695 -40.85 -7.11 16.36
CA GLY A 695 -42.24 -7.23 15.87
C GLY A 695 -43.26 -7.19 17.01
N ARG A 696 -44.37 -6.48 16.78
CA ARG A 696 -45.55 -6.46 17.66
C ARG A 696 -46.80 -6.73 16.83
N LEU A 697 -47.72 -7.52 17.38
CA LEU A 697 -49.06 -7.67 16.81
C LEU A 697 -49.90 -6.44 17.17
N ASN A 698 -50.39 -5.73 16.15
CA ASN A 698 -51.34 -4.64 16.30
C ASN A 698 -52.77 -5.19 16.15
N SER A 699 -53.37 -5.57 17.28
CA SER A 699 -54.71 -6.15 17.36
C SER A 699 -55.86 -5.17 17.10
N LEU A 700 -55.57 -3.89 16.87
CA LEU A 700 -56.56 -2.83 16.59
C LEU A 700 -56.82 -2.60 15.10
N SER A 701 -56.04 -3.19 14.19
CA SER A 701 -56.31 -3.13 12.74
C SER A 701 -57.16 -4.32 12.30
N VAL A 702 -58.00 -4.13 11.29
CA VAL A 702 -58.77 -5.21 10.65
C VAL A 702 -58.38 -5.30 9.17
N PRO A 703 -57.75 -6.40 8.71
CA PRO A 703 -57.26 -7.53 9.49
C PRO A 703 -56.10 -7.15 10.45
N PRO A 704 -55.84 -7.97 11.50
CA PRO A 704 -54.76 -7.72 12.46
C PRO A 704 -53.39 -7.71 11.76
N SER A 705 -52.60 -6.67 12.02
CA SER A 705 -51.33 -6.41 11.31
C SER A 705 -50.12 -6.55 12.23
N LEU A 706 -49.00 -6.98 11.67
CA LEU A 706 -47.72 -7.04 12.37
C LEU A 706 -46.92 -5.76 12.07
N THR A 707 -46.64 -4.97 13.10
CA THR A 707 -45.83 -3.76 13.01
C THR A 707 -44.44 -4.01 13.59
N PHE A 708 -43.40 -3.56 12.89
CA PHE A 708 -42.01 -3.74 13.32
C PHE A 708 -41.39 -2.38 13.65
N ILE A 709 -40.85 -2.27 14.86
CA ILE A 709 -40.24 -1.05 15.39
C ILE A 709 -38.73 -1.25 15.40
N ALA A 710 -37.98 -0.26 14.92
CA ALA A 710 -36.52 -0.28 14.97
C ALA A 710 -36.05 -0.19 16.43
N CYS A 711 -35.12 -1.07 16.81
CA CYS A 711 -34.49 -1.10 18.13
C CYS A 711 -32.98 -0.86 18.02
N PRO A 712 -32.32 -0.37 19.09
CA PRO A 712 -30.88 -0.08 19.06
C PRO A 712 -30.03 -1.31 18.73
N GLU A 713 -28.84 -1.05 18.20
CA GLU A 713 -27.85 -2.10 17.93
C GLU A 713 -27.57 -2.90 19.23
N HIS A 714 -27.56 -4.23 19.12
CA HIS A 714 -27.42 -5.22 20.21
C HIS A 714 -28.62 -5.41 21.16
N TYR A 715 -29.63 -4.53 21.20
CA TYR A 715 -30.78 -4.69 22.12
C TYR A 715 -31.75 -5.82 21.72
N CYS A 716 -31.90 -6.09 20.42
CA CYS A 716 -32.83 -7.10 19.90
C CYS A 716 -32.17 -8.47 19.61
N ARG A 717 -31.25 -8.91 20.48
CA ARG A 717 -30.70 -10.28 20.45
C ARG A 717 -31.39 -11.11 21.53
N GLN A 718 -31.78 -12.35 21.20
CA GLN A 718 -32.27 -13.28 22.23
C GLN A 718 -31.14 -13.59 23.23
N PRO A 719 -31.41 -13.58 24.55
CA PRO A 719 -30.45 -14.05 25.53
C PRO A 719 -30.24 -15.57 25.40
N GLY A 720 -29.01 -16.02 25.64
CA GLY A 720 -28.73 -17.44 25.84
C GLY A 720 -29.35 -17.95 27.15
N PRO A 721 -29.54 -19.28 27.29
CA PRO A 721 -30.18 -19.83 28.49
C PRO A 721 -29.30 -19.66 29.74
N GLY A 722 -29.86 -19.03 30.79
CA GLY A 722 -29.34 -19.12 32.17
C GLY A 722 -28.63 -17.89 32.75
N THR A 723 -29.30 -16.73 32.86
CA THR A 723 -28.78 -15.56 33.59
C THR A 723 -29.84 -14.85 34.44
N ASN A 724 -30.03 -15.29 35.69
CA ASN A 724 -30.80 -14.54 36.69
C ASN A 724 -29.92 -13.92 37.81
N ASP A 725 -28.71 -14.43 38.04
CA ASP A 725 -27.84 -14.03 39.18
C ASP A 725 -26.50 -13.41 38.74
N TYR A 726 -26.54 -12.33 37.94
CA TYR A 726 -25.32 -11.63 37.52
C TYR A 726 -25.47 -10.11 37.44
N ASN A 727 -24.57 -9.39 38.11
CA ASN A 727 -24.39 -7.95 37.95
C ASN A 727 -23.41 -7.63 36.80
N MET A 728 -23.79 -6.68 35.95
CA MET A 728 -22.96 -6.20 34.84
C MET A 728 -21.84 -5.29 35.38
N GLN A 729 -20.59 -5.39 34.88
CA GLN A 729 -19.48 -4.54 35.37
C GLN A 729 -19.71 -3.03 35.14
N LEU A 730 -18.93 -2.18 35.84
CA LEU A 730 -18.99 -0.71 35.71
C LEU A 730 -18.29 -0.21 34.43
N CYS A 731 -17.24 -0.90 33.99
CA CYS A 731 -16.38 -0.51 32.86
C CYS A 731 -16.32 -1.54 31.70
N SER A 732 -17.14 -2.59 31.73
CA SER A 732 -17.15 -3.67 30.74
C SER A 732 -18.57 -4.20 30.52
N HIS A 733 -18.81 -4.84 29.37
CA HIS A 733 -20.05 -5.58 29.08
C HIS A 733 -20.10 -6.97 29.73
N GLN A 734 -19.03 -7.40 30.40
CA GLN A 734 -19.00 -8.69 31.09
C GLN A 734 -19.84 -8.65 32.37
N CYS A 735 -20.63 -9.70 32.54
CA CYS A 735 -21.45 -9.93 33.72
C CYS A 735 -20.65 -10.77 34.74
N ARG A 736 -20.69 -10.35 36.01
CA ARG A 736 -19.97 -10.97 37.13
C ARG A 736 -20.96 -11.30 38.23
N LYS A 737 -20.67 -12.33 39.05
CA LYS A 737 -21.49 -12.64 40.22
C LYS A 737 -21.33 -11.56 41.29
N ASP A 738 -22.39 -11.34 42.06
CA ASP A 738 -22.46 -10.28 43.07
C ASP A 738 -21.39 -10.42 44.17
N GLU A 739 -21.07 -11.67 44.53
CA GLU A 739 -20.01 -12.05 45.48
C GLU A 739 -18.60 -11.64 45.02
N GLU A 740 -18.40 -11.36 43.71
CA GLU A 740 -17.12 -10.94 43.15
C GLU A 740 -17.03 -9.41 42.89
N CYS A 741 -17.96 -8.62 43.44
CA CYS A 741 -18.12 -7.18 43.17
C CYS A 741 -17.69 -6.23 44.32
N GLU A 742 -16.61 -6.56 45.03
CA GLU A 742 -15.97 -5.64 45.98
C GLU A 742 -14.52 -5.33 45.56
N ASN A 743 -14.27 -4.15 45.00
CA ASN A 743 -12.90 -3.72 44.68
C ASN A 743 -12.60 -2.28 45.13
N TYR A 744 -11.99 -2.18 46.30
CA TYR A 744 -11.56 -0.91 46.91
C TYR A 744 -10.54 -0.13 46.05
N TRP A 745 -9.71 -0.81 45.23
CA TRP A 745 -8.73 -0.14 44.36
C TRP A 745 -9.36 0.80 43.34
N PHE A 746 -10.62 0.60 42.97
CA PHE A 746 -11.36 1.55 42.12
C PHE A 746 -11.40 2.95 42.74
N TRP A 747 -11.73 3.05 44.03
CA TRP A 747 -11.86 4.31 44.74
C TRP A 747 -10.49 4.99 44.95
N VAL A 748 -9.47 4.21 45.34
CA VAL A 748 -8.09 4.69 45.49
C VAL A 748 -7.56 5.28 44.18
N LEU A 749 -7.69 4.55 43.07
CA LEU A 749 -7.18 5.01 41.77
C LEU A 749 -7.99 6.19 41.22
N THR A 750 -9.31 6.19 41.40
CA THR A 750 -10.16 7.34 41.02
C THR A 750 -9.77 8.60 41.77
N PHE A 751 -9.60 8.52 43.10
CA PHE A 751 -9.18 9.64 43.94
C PHE A 751 -7.77 10.15 43.61
N LEU A 752 -6.81 9.26 43.33
CA LEU A 752 -5.48 9.66 42.86
C LEU A 752 -5.55 10.40 41.51
N LEU A 753 -6.36 9.93 40.57
CA LEU A 753 -6.54 10.57 39.27
C LEU A 753 -7.23 11.94 39.39
N THR A 754 -8.26 12.07 40.23
CA THR A 754 -8.97 13.34 40.44
C THR A 754 -8.11 14.36 41.18
N ILE A 755 -7.31 13.95 42.19
CA ILE A 755 -6.31 14.83 42.82
C ILE A 755 -5.23 15.29 41.83
N VAL A 756 -4.68 14.39 41.00
CA VAL A 756 -3.67 14.77 39.99
C VAL A 756 -4.25 15.77 38.98
N LEU A 757 -5.50 15.60 38.56
CA LEU A 757 -6.20 16.55 37.70
C LEU A 757 -6.43 17.90 38.37
N SER A 758 -6.88 17.92 39.63
CA SER A 758 -7.06 19.15 40.43
C SER A 758 -5.73 19.90 40.61
N LEU A 759 -4.63 19.20 40.89
CA LEU A 759 -3.28 19.79 40.97
C LEU A 759 -2.78 20.32 39.63
N TYR A 760 -3.13 19.66 38.52
CA TYR A 760 -2.82 20.14 37.17
C TYR A 760 -3.57 21.44 36.84
N LEU A 761 -4.88 21.50 37.11
CA LEU A 761 -5.71 22.69 36.86
C LEU A 761 -5.36 23.87 37.76
N LEU A 762 -4.89 23.63 39.00
CA LEU A 762 -4.33 24.66 39.88
C LEU A 762 -2.97 25.19 39.41
N ARG A 763 -2.19 24.42 38.64
CA ARG A 763 -0.83 24.79 38.26
C ARG A 763 -0.69 25.32 36.82
N LYS A 764 -1.59 24.91 35.92
CA LYS A 764 -1.60 25.22 34.47
C LYS A 764 -0.21 25.44 33.84
N PRO A 765 0.69 24.44 33.90
CA PRO A 765 1.95 24.55 33.18
C PRO A 765 1.64 24.73 31.68
N PRO A 766 2.30 25.66 30.96
CA PRO A 766 2.10 25.84 29.52
C PRO A 766 2.73 24.65 28.79
N THR A 767 1.98 23.55 28.65
CA THR A 767 2.58 22.26 28.30
C THR A 767 3.23 22.25 26.92
N LEU A 768 2.67 22.96 25.95
CA LEU A 768 3.18 22.96 24.58
C LEU A 768 4.40 23.88 24.47
N SER A 769 4.31 25.12 24.97
CA SER A 769 5.48 26.02 25.01
C SER A 769 6.60 25.51 25.93
N PHE A 770 6.29 24.78 27.00
CA PHE A 770 7.30 24.10 27.83
C PHE A 770 8.01 22.98 27.06
N LEU A 771 7.27 22.12 26.34
CA LEU A 771 7.87 21.08 25.50
C LEU A 771 8.72 21.69 24.37
N LEU A 772 8.23 22.72 23.68
CA LEU A 772 8.98 23.46 22.67
C LEU A 772 10.24 24.12 23.24
N TYR A 773 10.17 24.73 24.42
CA TYR A 773 11.33 25.28 25.11
C TYR A 773 12.36 24.20 25.48
N LYS A 774 11.91 23.00 25.88
CA LYS A 774 12.80 21.85 26.10
C LYS A 774 13.35 21.26 24.81
N ILE A 775 12.69 21.41 23.66
CA ILE A 775 13.23 21.02 22.36
C ILE A 775 14.29 22.02 21.88
N ILE A 776 14.00 23.33 21.94
CA ILE A 776 14.79 24.41 21.30
C ILE A 776 15.70 25.13 22.33
N TRP A 777 16.23 24.41 23.31
CA TRP A 777 17.02 24.97 24.41
C TRP A 777 18.37 25.59 23.97
N PHE A 778 18.82 25.28 22.76
CA PHE A 778 20.09 25.72 22.18
C PHE A 778 20.02 27.12 21.52
N ARG A 779 18.82 27.70 21.38
CA ARG A 779 18.65 29.05 20.81
C ARG A 779 18.82 30.10 21.92
N ARG A 780 19.86 30.92 21.82
CA ARG A 780 20.14 32.04 22.74
C ARG A 780 18.97 33.04 22.70
N LYS A 781 18.40 33.40 23.85
CA LYS A 781 17.36 34.45 23.97
C LYS A 781 17.98 35.82 24.19
N GLU A 782 17.32 36.85 23.67
CA GLU A 782 17.66 38.26 23.85
C GLU A 782 16.70 38.90 24.86
N SER A 783 17.27 39.52 25.90
CA SER A 783 16.58 40.28 26.96
C SER A 783 15.58 39.53 27.88
N PRO A 784 15.44 39.92 29.16
CA PRO A 784 14.40 39.37 30.05
C PRO A 784 12.99 39.93 29.83
N GLN A 785 12.86 41.06 29.11
CA GLN A 785 11.64 41.86 29.12
C GLN A 785 10.66 41.45 28.01
N GLU A 786 11.16 41.13 26.81
CA GLU A 786 10.38 40.46 25.75
C GLU A 786 9.90 39.08 26.20
N ASP A 787 10.63 38.40 27.09
CA ASP A 787 10.25 37.06 27.54
C ASP A 787 8.89 37.05 28.26
N SER A 788 8.58 38.12 29.01
CA SER A 788 7.31 38.24 29.75
C SER A 788 6.08 38.37 28.84
N THR A 789 6.15 39.23 27.82
CA THR A 789 5.06 39.44 26.86
C THR A 789 4.95 38.30 25.85
N PHE A 790 6.08 37.68 25.48
CA PHE A 790 6.09 36.45 24.68
C PHE A 790 5.42 35.29 25.44
N HIS A 791 5.80 35.07 26.71
CA HIS A 791 5.18 34.04 27.55
C HIS A 791 3.67 34.24 27.74
N GLU A 792 3.18 35.47 27.89
CA GLU A 792 1.73 35.74 28.01
C GLU A 792 0.98 35.54 26.69
N ALA A 793 1.60 35.80 25.53
CA ALA A 793 1.03 35.50 24.22
C ALA A 793 0.95 33.98 23.96
N ASP A 794 2.01 33.25 24.29
CA ASP A 794 2.11 31.79 24.18
C ASP A 794 1.10 31.08 25.11
N HIS A 795 1.00 31.49 26.39
CA HIS A 795 0.02 30.94 27.33
C HIS A 795 -1.42 31.06 26.82
N ASN A 796 -1.78 32.19 26.22
CA ASN A 796 -3.12 32.39 25.64
C ASN A 796 -3.35 31.56 24.37
N ALA A 797 -2.29 31.21 23.63
CA ALA A 797 -2.36 30.28 22.50
C ALA A 797 -2.53 28.83 22.98
N ASP A 798 -1.74 28.38 23.96
CA ASP A 798 -1.85 27.06 24.59
C ASP A 798 -3.25 26.84 25.17
N ASN A 799 -3.78 27.81 25.92
CA ASN A 799 -5.15 27.79 26.45
C ASN A 799 -6.21 27.68 25.33
N ALA A 800 -5.98 28.28 24.15
CA ALA A 800 -6.88 28.13 23.01
C ALA A 800 -6.82 26.73 22.40
N TYR A 801 -5.62 26.16 22.16
CA TYR A 801 -5.46 24.82 21.61
C TYR A 801 -6.02 23.73 22.51
N ILE A 802 -5.89 23.88 23.83
CA ILE A 802 -6.50 22.99 24.82
C ILE A 802 -8.02 22.98 24.66
N LYS A 803 -8.68 24.14 24.64
CA LYS A 803 -10.15 24.22 24.51
C LYS A 803 -10.67 23.67 23.18
N ILE A 804 -9.94 23.91 22.08
CA ILE A 804 -10.22 23.31 20.75
C ILE A 804 -10.15 21.77 20.82
N THR A 805 -9.09 21.23 21.42
CA THR A 805 -8.88 19.78 21.55
C THR A 805 -9.95 19.12 22.41
N PHE A 806 -10.30 19.73 23.55
CA PHE A 806 -11.41 19.28 24.39
C PHE A 806 -12.75 19.29 23.63
N TYR A 807 -13.04 20.35 22.88
CA TYR A 807 -14.27 20.42 22.08
C TYR A 807 -14.31 19.33 21.00
N PHE A 808 -13.19 19.07 20.33
CA PHE A 808 -13.07 18.06 19.30
C PHE A 808 -13.43 16.65 19.82
N TYR A 809 -12.75 16.17 20.87
CA TYR A 809 -12.97 14.79 21.34
C TYR A 809 -14.35 14.57 21.98
N GLN A 810 -14.89 15.57 22.68
CA GLN A 810 -16.23 15.50 23.27
C GLN A 810 -17.31 15.39 22.18
N VAL A 811 -17.22 16.20 21.12
CA VAL A 811 -18.19 16.15 20.01
C VAL A 811 -17.97 14.91 19.12
N ALA A 812 -16.73 14.50 18.86
CA ALA A 812 -16.44 13.34 18.03
C ALA A 812 -17.06 12.05 18.59
N GLU A 813 -17.06 11.88 19.92
CA GLU A 813 -17.70 10.72 20.56
C GLU A 813 -19.24 10.70 20.37
N ILE A 814 -19.89 11.86 20.45
CA ILE A 814 -21.35 12.02 20.26
C ILE A 814 -21.77 11.72 18.81
N LEU A 815 -20.87 11.95 17.84
CA LEU A 815 -21.10 11.72 16.41
C LEU A 815 -20.89 10.26 15.97
N MET A 816 -20.31 9.39 16.80
CA MET A 816 -20.14 7.97 16.48
C MET A 816 -21.42 7.17 16.65
N VAL A 817 -21.70 6.29 15.69
CA VAL A 817 -22.95 5.50 15.66
C VAL A 817 -22.81 4.10 16.27
N SER A 818 -21.61 3.51 16.28
CA SER A 818 -21.32 2.21 16.88
C SER A 818 -20.03 2.26 17.71
N SER A 819 -19.90 1.40 18.72
CA SER A 819 -18.68 1.32 19.55
C SER A 819 -17.48 0.81 18.74
N LYS A 820 -16.42 1.62 18.69
CA LYS A 820 -15.13 1.30 18.04
C LYS A 820 -14.04 0.88 19.03
N GLU A 821 -14.42 0.46 20.24
CA GLU A 821 -13.46 0.18 21.32
C GLU A 821 -12.36 -0.82 20.96
N SER A 822 -12.68 -1.88 20.20
CA SER A 822 -11.69 -2.88 19.75
C SER A 822 -10.67 -2.29 18.75
N LEU A 823 -11.13 -1.46 17.82
CA LEU A 823 -10.28 -0.73 16.86
C LEU A 823 -9.43 0.34 17.56
N LEU A 824 -9.99 1.09 18.50
CA LEU A 824 -9.25 2.11 19.27
C LEU A 824 -8.20 1.50 20.21
N GLN A 825 -8.29 0.19 20.53
CA GLN A 825 -7.28 -0.54 21.28
C GLN A 825 -6.09 -1.03 20.43
N THR A 826 -6.18 -1.06 19.09
CA THR A 826 -5.05 -1.49 18.25
C THR A 826 -3.94 -0.44 18.16
N VAL A 827 -4.23 0.81 18.53
CA VAL A 827 -3.24 1.90 18.55
C VAL A 827 -2.90 2.26 20.01
N PRO A 828 -1.66 2.00 20.48
CA PRO A 828 -1.27 2.28 21.85
C PRO A 828 -1.53 3.73 22.26
N GLY A 829 -2.14 3.94 23.42
CA GLY A 829 -2.36 5.26 24.01
C GLY A 829 -3.57 6.06 23.52
N ILE A 830 -4.13 5.80 22.31
CA ILE A 830 -5.29 6.57 21.80
C ILE A 830 -6.48 6.50 22.76
N SER A 831 -6.83 5.29 23.23
CA SER A 831 -7.96 5.11 24.16
C SER A 831 -7.75 5.84 25.50
N ALA A 832 -6.51 5.96 25.98
CA ALA A 832 -6.18 6.73 27.18
C ALA A 832 -6.29 8.24 26.96
N VAL A 833 -5.84 8.75 25.80
CA VAL A 833 -5.93 10.18 25.46
C VAL A 833 -7.40 10.61 25.30
N ILE A 834 -8.22 9.84 24.59
CA ILE A 834 -9.67 10.10 24.45
C ILE A 834 -10.36 10.11 25.83
N ALA A 835 -10.01 9.17 26.71
CA ALA A 835 -10.55 9.10 28.07
C ALA A 835 -10.24 10.34 28.92
N VAL A 836 -9.01 10.88 28.82
CA VAL A 836 -8.61 12.10 29.53
C VAL A 836 -9.38 13.32 29.01
N PHE A 837 -9.46 13.52 27.70
CA PHE A 837 -10.17 14.68 27.13
C PHE A 837 -11.70 14.62 27.28
N ASN A 838 -12.29 13.43 27.39
CA ASN A 838 -13.73 13.27 27.60
C ASN A 838 -14.13 13.05 29.07
N PHE A 839 -13.23 13.26 30.05
CA PHE A 839 -13.50 13.02 31.48
C PHE A 839 -14.07 11.61 31.76
N LYS A 840 -13.64 10.60 30.98
CA LYS A 840 -14.13 9.21 31.03
C LYS A 840 -13.05 8.28 31.56
N LEU A 841 -12.88 8.19 32.89
CA LEU A 841 -11.97 7.24 33.55
C LEU A 841 -12.19 5.76 33.16
N ARG A 842 -13.34 5.42 32.56
CA ARG A 842 -13.72 4.07 32.12
C ARG A 842 -12.65 3.37 31.27
N ALA A 843 -11.96 4.06 30.35
CA ALA A 843 -11.05 3.39 29.40
C ALA A 843 -9.68 3.04 29.99
N LEU A 844 -9.23 3.76 31.03
CA LEU A 844 -7.99 3.45 31.76
C LEU A 844 -8.16 2.25 32.71
N ASN A 845 -9.39 1.94 33.13
CA ASN A 845 -9.70 1.01 34.21
C ASN A 845 -10.34 -0.32 33.75
N LYS A 846 -10.01 -0.84 32.56
CA LYS A 846 -10.56 -2.12 32.04
C LYS A 846 -10.27 -3.35 32.92
N GLY A 847 -9.40 -3.27 33.93
CA GLY A 847 -9.07 -4.37 34.85
C GLY A 847 -9.68 -4.33 36.26
N LEU A 848 -10.44 -3.29 36.65
CA LEU A 848 -10.79 -3.04 38.06
C LEU A 848 -12.21 -3.45 38.52
N GLY A 849 -13.03 -4.07 37.66
CA GLY A 849 -14.29 -4.72 38.07
C GLY A 849 -15.43 -3.79 38.48
N CYS A 850 -16.18 -4.18 39.51
CA CYS A 850 -17.34 -3.49 40.09
C CYS A 850 -16.98 -3.01 41.52
N PRO A 851 -17.22 -1.73 41.89
CA PRO A 851 -16.79 -1.23 43.20
C PRO A 851 -17.69 -1.64 44.38
N PHE A 852 -18.96 -2.02 44.13
CA PHE A 852 -19.89 -2.57 45.11
C PHE A 852 -20.98 -3.40 44.39
N PRO A 853 -21.62 -4.38 45.05
CA PRO A 853 -22.74 -5.15 44.49
C PRO A 853 -24.02 -4.30 44.34
N GLY A 854 -24.92 -4.67 43.42
CA GLY A 854 -26.21 -3.98 43.22
C GLY A 854 -26.19 -2.73 42.31
N LEU A 855 -25.15 -2.56 41.49
CA LEU A 855 -25.01 -1.43 40.56
C LEU A 855 -26.00 -1.48 39.38
N THR A 856 -27.15 -0.82 39.54
CA THR A 856 -28.14 -0.59 38.47
C THR A 856 -27.61 0.30 37.34
N SER A 857 -28.23 0.20 36.16
CA SER A 857 -28.03 1.07 34.99
C SER A 857 -27.99 2.58 35.34
N VAL A 858 -28.93 3.03 36.18
CA VAL A 858 -29.08 4.41 36.65
C VAL A 858 -27.95 4.81 37.60
N THR A 859 -27.68 3.99 38.63
CA THR A 859 -26.63 4.31 39.61
C THR A 859 -25.24 4.33 38.98
N LYS A 860 -24.98 3.52 37.94
CA LYS A 860 -23.73 3.61 37.15
C LYS A 860 -23.52 4.98 36.49
N GLN A 861 -24.57 5.60 35.91
CA GLN A 861 -24.42 6.93 35.32
C GLN A 861 -24.17 7.99 36.41
N LEU A 862 -24.83 7.86 37.56
CA LEU A 862 -24.65 8.76 38.72
C LEU A 862 -23.26 8.65 39.37
N VAL A 863 -22.71 7.44 39.51
CA VAL A 863 -21.34 7.23 40.04
C VAL A 863 -20.30 7.83 39.07
N LEU A 864 -20.50 7.69 37.76
CA LEU A 864 -19.60 8.27 36.76
C LEU A 864 -19.67 9.81 36.75
N SER A 865 -20.86 10.42 36.84
CA SER A 865 -20.98 11.88 36.95
C SER A 865 -20.52 12.42 38.31
N GLY A 866 -20.59 11.59 39.36
CA GLY A 866 -20.03 11.85 40.70
C GLY A 866 -18.56 12.26 40.70
N THR A 867 -17.78 11.82 39.71
CA THR A 867 -16.36 12.22 39.55
C THR A 867 -16.16 13.73 39.40
N VAL A 868 -17.13 14.44 38.80
CA VAL A 868 -17.09 15.91 38.65
C VAL A 868 -17.19 16.60 40.02
N PHE A 869 -18.10 16.12 40.88
CA PHE A 869 -18.24 16.61 42.26
C PHE A 869 -17.04 16.20 43.13
N LEU A 870 -16.49 15.01 42.93
CA LEU A 870 -15.25 14.56 43.59
C LEU A 870 -14.07 15.48 43.23
N THR A 871 -13.87 15.83 41.96
CA THR A 871 -12.81 16.79 41.57
C THR A 871 -12.99 18.17 42.22
N MET A 872 -14.23 18.66 42.37
CA MET A 872 -14.47 19.92 43.10
C MET A 872 -14.17 19.79 44.60
N ALA A 873 -14.51 18.66 45.21
CA ALA A 873 -14.17 18.36 46.60
C ALA A 873 -12.63 18.24 46.79
N ASP A 874 -11.92 17.66 45.82
CA ASP A 874 -10.45 17.58 45.83
C ASP A 874 -9.79 18.96 45.73
N VAL A 875 -10.34 19.90 44.95
CA VAL A 875 -9.86 21.29 44.93
C VAL A 875 -10.03 21.95 46.30
N ALA A 876 -11.15 21.71 46.99
CA ALA A 876 -11.37 22.18 48.36
C ALA A 876 -10.45 21.50 49.39
N LEU A 877 -10.16 20.20 49.22
CA LEU A 877 -9.21 19.45 50.04
C LEU A 877 -7.78 19.98 49.87
N VAL A 878 -7.35 20.23 48.62
CA VAL A 878 -6.03 20.83 48.33
C VAL A 878 -5.95 22.27 48.87
N TYR A 879 -7.04 23.05 48.84
CA TYR A 879 -7.09 24.35 49.52
C TYR A 879 -6.86 24.21 51.03
N PHE A 880 -7.56 23.28 51.68
CA PHE A 880 -7.40 23.01 53.11
C PHE A 880 -5.97 22.57 53.46
N VAL A 881 -5.40 21.63 52.70
CA VAL A 881 -4.02 21.17 52.88
C VAL A 881 -3.01 22.32 52.65
N HIS A 882 -3.20 23.17 51.65
CA HIS A 882 -2.33 24.34 51.44
C HIS A 882 -2.48 25.37 52.58
N CYS A 883 -3.68 25.57 53.12
CA CYS A 883 -3.89 26.38 54.33
C CYS A 883 -3.11 25.79 55.52
N VAL A 884 -3.21 24.50 55.78
CA VAL A 884 -2.49 23.82 56.88
C VAL A 884 -0.97 23.93 56.68
N ILE A 885 -0.46 23.68 55.48
CA ILE A 885 0.97 23.82 55.16
C ILE A 885 1.45 25.27 55.36
N ASN A 886 0.68 26.28 54.95
CA ASN A 886 1.05 27.68 55.17
C ASN A 886 0.96 28.09 56.64
N ILE A 887 -0.01 27.58 57.41
CA ILE A 887 -0.07 27.78 58.87
C ILE A 887 1.17 27.18 59.55
N ILE A 888 1.56 25.94 59.19
CA ILE A 888 2.79 25.30 59.70
C ILE A 888 4.05 26.09 59.30
N ARG A 889 4.09 26.62 58.07
CA ARG A 889 5.21 27.43 57.55
C ARG A 889 5.14 28.92 57.94
N ARG A 890 4.16 29.34 58.75
CA ARG A 890 3.88 30.75 59.13
C ARG A 890 3.71 31.72 57.94
N ASN A 891 3.27 31.21 56.79
CA ASN A 891 2.95 32.00 55.60
C ASN A 891 1.50 32.52 55.65
N GLN A 892 1.19 33.53 54.84
CA GLN A 892 -0.19 34.01 54.66
C GLN A 892 -1.10 32.91 54.09
N LYS A 893 -2.41 33.00 54.41
CA LYS A 893 -3.42 32.08 53.88
C LYS A 893 -3.51 32.23 52.35
N PRO A 894 -3.61 31.13 51.58
CA PRO A 894 -3.74 31.20 50.13
C PRO A 894 -5.08 31.86 49.73
N SER A 895 -5.07 32.57 48.59
CA SER A 895 -6.27 33.24 48.05
C SER A 895 -7.34 32.23 47.67
N LEU A 896 -8.54 32.35 48.25
CA LEU A 896 -9.68 31.50 47.94
C LEU A 896 -10.16 31.67 46.47
N ILE A 897 -9.96 32.86 45.89
CA ILE A 897 -10.48 33.21 44.56
C ILE A 897 -9.86 32.33 43.46
N HIS A 898 -8.57 32.01 43.57
CA HIS A 898 -7.87 31.11 42.66
C HIS A 898 -8.50 29.70 42.64
N TYR A 899 -8.77 29.15 43.82
CA TYR A 899 -9.40 27.84 43.97
C TYR A 899 -10.85 27.85 43.47
N MET A 900 -11.60 28.93 43.70
CA MET A 900 -12.96 29.07 43.16
C MET A 900 -12.97 29.21 41.63
N ALA A 901 -11.96 29.86 41.03
CA ALA A 901 -11.80 29.92 39.57
C ALA A 901 -11.53 28.54 38.97
N VAL A 902 -10.71 27.72 39.63
CA VAL A 902 -10.48 26.31 39.23
C VAL A 902 -11.72 25.45 39.44
N THR A 903 -12.48 25.64 40.53
CA THR A 903 -13.77 24.95 40.73
C THR A 903 -14.78 25.29 39.63
N MET A 904 -14.83 26.55 39.20
CA MET A 904 -15.63 26.97 38.04
C MET A 904 -15.15 26.30 36.74
N GLU A 905 -13.84 26.18 36.53
CA GLU A 905 -13.28 25.50 35.35
C GLU A 905 -13.54 23.99 35.33
N VAL A 906 -13.44 23.33 36.50
CA VAL A 906 -13.88 21.94 36.69
C VAL A 906 -15.37 21.79 36.35
N LEU A 907 -16.21 22.75 36.75
CA LEU A 907 -17.63 22.77 36.38
C LEU A 907 -17.86 23.00 34.87
N LEU A 908 -17.11 23.91 34.22
CA LEU A 908 -17.18 24.15 32.77
C LEU A 908 -16.80 22.91 31.97
N LEU A 909 -15.75 22.20 32.39
CA LEU A 909 -15.28 20.96 31.76
C LEU A 909 -16.22 19.77 32.05
N GLY A 910 -16.67 19.64 33.30
CA GLY A 910 -17.57 18.57 33.75
C GLY A 910 -19.04 18.75 33.35
N TYR A 911 -19.45 19.94 32.91
CA TYR A 911 -20.81 20.25 32.44
C TYR A 911 -21.31 19.24 31.39
N GLU A 912 -20.43 18.83 30.46
CA GLU A 912 -20.74 17.84 29.44
C GLU A 912 -21.18 16.51 30.07
N ARG A 913 -20.43 16.00 31.07
CA ARG A 913 -20.73 14.77 31.80
C ARG A 913 -22.07 14.87 32.54
N LEU A 914 -22.33 16.02 33.16
CA LEU A 914 -23.58 16.30 33.89
C LEU A 914 -24.79 16.35 32.94
N ALA A 915 -24.70 17.09 31.84
CA ALA A 915 -25.76 17.21 30.84
C ALA A 915 -26.04 15.89 30.11
N GLU A 916 -25.00 15.14 29.70
CA GLU A 916 -25.13 13.80 29.09
C GLU A 916 -25.81 12.82 30.06
N THR A 917 -25.44 12.86 31.34
CA THR A 917 -26.09 12.02 32.38
C THR A 917 -27.56 12.37 32.55
N CYS A 918 -27.88 13.66 32.69
CA CYS A 918 -29.26 14.11 32.83
C CYS A 918 -30.12 13.72 31.63
N PHE A 919 -29.62 13.89 30.40
CA PHE A 919 -30.36 13.53 29.20
C PHE A 919 -30.54 12.01 29.04
N LYS A 920 -29.50 11.18 29.27
CA LYS A 920 -29.65 9.71 29.25
C LYS A 920 -30.67 9.20 30.27
N LEU A 921 -30.73 9.83 31.43
CA LEU A 921 -31.71 9.52 32.49
C LEU A 921 -33.13 10.03 32.17
N MET A 922 -33.29 10.95 31.21
CA MET A 922 -34.58 11.45 30.71
C MET A 922 -35.03 10.81 29.39
N THR A 923 -34.14 10.14 28.64
CA THR A 923 -34.50 9.50 27.37
C THR A 923 -35.37 8.27 27.61
N CYS A 924 -36.61 8.31 27.12
CA CYS A 924 -37.55 7.19 27.20
C CYS A 924 -38.02 6.75 25.81
N VAL A 925 -38.38 5.47 25.69
CA VAL A 925 -38.87 4.83 24.47
C VAL A 925 -40.21 4.15 24.75
N SER A 926 -41.10 4.14 23.76
CA SER A 926 -42.39 3.45 23.86
C SER A 926 -42.22 1.94 23.65
N ILE A 927 -42.60 1.15 24.66
CA ILE A 927 -42.63 -0.32 24.60
C ILE A 927 -44.02 -0.77 25.02
N GLY A 928 -44.82 -1.24 24.05
CA GLY A 928 -46.21 -1.61 24.32
C GLY A 928 -47.13 -0.38 24.39
N SER A 929 -47.84 -0.22 25.50
CA SER A 929 -48.60 0.99 25.86
C SER A 929 -47.86 1.87 26.88
N GLU A 930 -46.68 1.43 27.34
CA GLU A 930 -45.91 2.09 28.39
C GLU A 930 -44.68 2.80 27.80
N MET A 931 -44.33 3.95 28.40
CA MET A 931 -43.03 4.57 28.18
C MET A 931 -42.04 3.97 29.17
N ARG A 932 -40.86 3.54 28.70
CA ARG A 932 -39.80 2.95 29.54
C ARG A 932 -38.46 3.63 29.30
N LEU A 933 -37.58 3.59 30.30
CA LEU A 933 -36.27 4.23 30.25
C LEU A 933 -35.39 3.57 29.17
N PHE A 934 -34.75 4.37 28.32
CA PHE A 934 -33.99 3.84 27.18
C PHE A 934 -32.76 3.02 27.60
N ILE A 935 -32.08 3.40 28.69
CA ILE A 935 -30.92 2.67 29.22
C ILE A 935 -31.31 1.44 30.06
N ASP A 936 -32.60 1.27 30.38
CA ASP A 936 -33.10 0.17 31.21
C ASP A 936 -34.60 -0.06 30.99
N ALA A 937 -34.93 -1.05 30.14
CA ALA A 937 -36.31 -1.36 29.77
C ALA A 937 -37.14 -2.00 30.91
N ASN A 938 -36.56 -2.26 32.09
CA ASN A 938 -37.31 -2.68 33.27
C ASN A 938 -37.90 -1.49 34.06
N VAL A 939 -37.41 -0.27 33.83
CA VAL A 939 -37.88 0.92 34.54
C VAL A 939 -38.92 1.66 33.69
N THR A 940 -40.15 1.80 34.21
CA THR A 940 -41.17 2.65 33.61
C THR A 940 -40.77 4.12 33.72
N CYS A 941 -41.02 4.89 32.65
CA CYS A 941 -40.65 6.30 32.56
C CYS A 941 -41.52 7.18 33.48
N MET A 942 -41.03 8.38 33.80
CA MET A 942 -41.59 9.34 34.75
C MET A 942 -41.58 8.87 36.21
N GLN A 943 -40.46 8.27 36.63
CA GLN A 943 -40.19 8.03 38.06
C GLN A 943 -39.93 9.34 38.82
N TRP A 944 -40.14 9.33 40.15
CA TRP A 944 -39.89 10.49 41.03
C TRP A 944 -38.49 11.10 40.85
N TRP A 945 -37.47 10.25 40.66
CA TRP A 945 -36.09 10.69 40.44
C TRP A 945 -35.86 11.27 39.03
N GLN A 946 -36.66 10.92 38.02
CA GLN A 946 -36.63 11.57 36.71
C GLN A 946 -37.18 13.00 36.78
N TYR A 947 -38.21 13.23 37.60
CA TYR A 947 -38.67 14.61 37.88
C TYR A 947 -37.58 15.45 38.58
N LEU A 948 -36.77 14.86 39.46
CA LEU A 948 -35.60 15.54 40.03
C LEU A 948 -34.51 15.83 38.98
N VAL A 949 -34.26 14.91 38.05
CA VAL A 949 -33.32 15.13 36.93
C VAL A 949 -33.85 16.24 36.00
N LEU A 950 -35.15 16.26 35.68
CA LEU A 950 -35.80 17.31 34.90
C LEU A 950 -35.71 18.67 35.60
N ALA A 951 -35.93 18.71 36.92
CA ALA A 951 -35.72 19.90 37.72
C ALA A 951 -34.24 20.36 37.69
N CYS A 952 -33.28 19.44 37.77
CA CYS A 952 -31.86 19.76 37.60
C CYS A 952 -31.55 20.36 36.21
N ILE A 953 -32.17 19.85 35.14
CA ILE A 953 -32.03 20.42 33.80
C ILE A 953 -32.56 21.86 33.75
N ALA A 954 -33.75 22.09 34.32
CA ALA A 954 -34.45 23.37 34.29
C ALA A 954 -33.90 24.44 35.26
N VAL A 955 -33.30 24.03 36.39
CA VAL A 955 -32.80 24.92 37.45
C VAL A 955 -31.28 25.15 37.36
N PHE A 956 -30.54 24.15 36.89
CA PHE A 956 -29.08 24.18 36.85
C PHE A 956 -28.53 24.18 35.42
N ILE A 957 -28.78 23.11 34.63
CA ILE A 957 -28.10 22.90 33.33
C ILE A 957 -28.41 24.01 32.32
N VAL A 958 -29.68 24.23 31.96
CA VAL A 958 -30.05 25.27 30.97
C VAL A 958 -29.75 26.68 31.47
N PRO A 959 -30.09 27.06 32.73
CA PRO A 959 -29.83 28.40 33.21
C PRO A 959 -28.33 28.69 33.37
N PHE A 960 -27.47 27.70 33.63
CA PHE A 960 -26.00 27.88 33.66
C PHE A 960 -25.45 28.42 32.34
N ILE A 961 -25.94 27.94 31.18
CA ILE A 961 -25.53 28.47 29.86
C ILE A 961 -25.82 29.97 29.77
N VAL A 962 -26.99 30.39 30.25
CA VAL A 962 -27.47 31.78 30.22
C VAL A 962 -26.74 32.65 31.25
N VAL A 963 -26.41 32.10 32.43
CA VAL A 963 -25.52 32.73 33.42
C VAL A 963 -24.17 33.06 32.81
N LEU A 964 -23.53 32.11 32.11
CA LEU A 964 -22.25 32.36 31.46
C LEU A 964 -22.38 33.43 30.35
N TYR A 965 -23.44 33.38 29.54
CA TYR A 965 -23.65 34.34 28.45
C TYR A 965 -23.77 35.78 28.96
N LEU A 966 -24.68 36.01 29.92
CA LEU A 966 -24.96 37.34 30.46
C LEU A 966 -23.90 37.79 31.47
N GLY A 967 -23.42 36.86 32.30
CA GLY A 967 -22.45 37.10 33.35
C GLY A 967 -21.08 37.49 32.82
N SER A 968 -20.52 36.79 31.82
CA SER A 968 -19.25 37.18 31.18
C SER A 968 -19.29 38.61 30.64
N SER A 969 -20.41 39.01 30.01
CA SER A 969 -20.58 40.37 29.49
C SER A 969 -20.73 41.43 30.59
N LYS A 970 -21.44 41.12 31.70
CA LYS A 970 -21.57 42.02 32.86
C LYS A 970 -20.26 42.16 33.63
N LEU A 971 -19.52 41.06 33.80
CA LEU A 971 -18.23 41.00 34.48
C LEU A 971 -17.18 41.82 33.74
N TYR A 972 -17.09 41.70 32.41
CA TYR A 972 -16.20 42.53 31.60
C TYR A 972 -16.51 44.04 31.70
N LYS A 973 -17.78 44.40 31.88
CA LYS A 973 -18.24 45.80 32.04
C LYS A 973 -18.11 46.32 33.47
N GLY A 974 -17.52 45.55 34.39
CA GLY A 974 -17.43 45.91 35.81
C GLY A 974 -18.78 46.03 36.53
N SER A 975 -19.89 45.64 35.89
CA SER A 975 -21.26 45.86 36.39
C SER A 975 -21.69 44.83 37.44
N MET A 976 -20.78 43.98 37.89
CA MET A 976 -21.03 42.78 38.68
C MET A 976 -19.72 42.27 39.29
N LYS A 977 -19.75 41.78 40.54
CA LYS A 977 -18.55 41.28 41.24
C LYS A 977 -18.22 39.83 40.87
N GLU A 978 -16.94 39.46 40.94
CA GLU A 978 -16.47 38.10 40.59
C GLU A 978 -17.07 37.04 41.53
N THR A 979 -17.22 37.36 42.82
CA THR A 979 -17.88 36.48 43.80
C THR A 979 -19.38 36.31 43.54
N GLU A 980 -20.07 37.36 43.06
CA GLU A 980 -21.46 37.29 42.61
C GLU A 980 -21.59 36.39 41.37
N PHE A 981 -20.58 36.39 40.49
CA PHE A 981 -20.55 35.55 39.29
C PHE A 981 -20.27 34.09 39.60
N LEU A 982 -19.30 33.82 40.49
CA LEU A 982 -19.01 32.46 40.96
C LEU A 982 -20.21 31.87 41.73
N ALA A 983 -20.90 32.67 42.55
CA ALA A 983 -22.14 32.25 43.21
C ALA A 983 -23.26 31.95 42.20
N ALA A 984 -23.42 32.77 41.16
CA ALA A 984 -24.37 32.51 40.07
C ALA A 984 -24.02 31.24 39.26
N CYS A 985 -22.74 30.89 39.13
CA CYS A 985 -22.33 29.64 38.50
C CYS A 985 -22.73 28.40 39.32
N VAL A 986 -22.77 28.51 40.66
CA VAL A 986 -23.19 27.43 41.56
C VAL A 986 -24.73 27.37 41.71
N LEU A 987 -25.42 28.51 41.65
CA LEU A 987 -26.89 28.61 41.75
C LEU A 987 -27.50 29.39 40.57
N PRO A 988 -27.63 28.77 39.37
CA PRO A 988 -27.89 29.51 38.15
C PRO A 988 -29.27 30.15 38.03
N LEU A 989 -30.35 29.38 38.25
CA LEU A 989 -31.70 29.92 38.15
C LEU A 989 -32.00 31.02 39.19
N PRO A 990 -31.69 30.86 40.50
CA PRO A 990 -31.94 31.92 41.49
C PRO A 990 -31.25 33.25 41.13
N PHE A 991 -30.00 33.21 40.67
CA PHE A 991 -29.27 34.41 40.28
C PHE A 991 -29.79 35.03 38.97
N LEU A 992 -30.27 34.22 38.01
CA LEU A 992 -30.93 34.75 36.81
C LEU A 992 -32.27 35.42 37.13
N VAL A 993 -33.09 34.84 38.00
CA VAL A 993 -34.33 35.46 38.48
C VAL A 993 -34.01 36.76 39.22
N TYR A 994 -33.02 36.76 40.11
CA TYR A 994 -32.52 37.98 40.77
C TYR A 994 -32.06 39.04 39.76
N TRP A 995 -31.31 38.68 38.71
CA TRP A 995 -30.88 39.64 37.68
C TRP A 995 -32.02 40.15 36.80
N LEU A 996 -33.08 39.38 36.59
CA LEU A 996 -34.27 39.82 35.85
C LEU A 996 -35.06 40.82 36.70
N LEU A 997 -35.33 40.51 37.97
CA LEU A 997 -36.02 41.40 38.91
C LEU A 997 -35.24 42.70 39.17
N LYS A 998 -33.91 42.61 39.35
CA LYS A 998 -33.01 43.77 39.49
C LYS A 998 -32.92 44.63 38.22
N LYS A 999 -33.23 44.07 37.03
CA LYS A 999 -33.28 44.80 35.76
C LYS A 999 -34.58 45.60 35.61
N THR A 1000 -35.68 45.16 36.21
CA THR A 1000 -36.94 45.93 36.27
C THR A 1000 -36.89 47.14 37.22
N GLU A 1001 -35.89 47.24 38.11
CA GLU A 1001 -35.80 48.31 39.13
C GLU A 1001 -34.80 49.45 38.85
N LYS A 1002 -33.84 49.30 37.91
CA LYS A 1002 -32.81 50.36 37.69
C LYS A 1002 -33.10 51.26 36.48
N ARG A 1003 -33.46 52.52 36.78
CA ARG A 1003 -33.34 53.68 35.87
C ARG A 1003 -31.86 53.94 35.49
N PRO A 1004 -31.58 54.60 34.35
CA PRO A 1004 -30.21 54.90 33.94
C PRO A 1004 -29.59 55.99 34.82
N GLY A 1005 -28.44 55.69 35.42
CA GLY A 1005 -27.64 56.63 36.21
C GLY A 1005 -26.16 56.30 36.06
N ASN A 1006 -25.32 57.33 35.96
CA ASN A 1006 -23.88 57.21 35.72
C ASN A 1006 -23.16 56.47 36.86
N GLU A 1007 -22.37 55.46 36.54
CA GLU A 1007 -21.26 55.00 37.40
C GLU A 1007 -19.95 55.11 36.61
N SER A 1008 -19.12 56.06 37.04
CA SER A 1008 -17.82 56.37 36.47
C SER A 1008 -16.71 55.49 37.04
N LEU A 1009 -15.72 55.19 36.20
CA LEU A 1009 -14.31 54.94 36.55
C LEU A 1009 -14.02 54.55 38.02
N ALA A 1010 -14.20 53.27 38.32
CA ALA A 1010 -13.49 52.60 39.41
C ALA A 1010 -12.86 51.32 38.85
N VAL A 1011 -11.59 51.39 38.44
CA VAL A 1011 -10.78 50.21 38.14
C VAL A 1011 -10.42 49.55 39.47
N GLN A 1012 -11.40 48.91 40.12
CA GLN A 1012 -11.12 47.97 41.21
C GLN A 1012 -10.35 46.79 40.62
N ALA A 1013 -9.32 46.35 41.34
CA ALA A 1013 -8.36 45.34 40.88
C ALA A 1013 -9.07 44.03 40.50
N VAL A 1014 -9.30 43.87 39.20
CA VAL A 1014 -10.01 42.72 38.63
C VAL A 1014 -9.14 41.47 38.79
N ASN A 1015 -9.67 40.43 39.43
CA ASN A 1015 -8.95 39.18 39.64
C ASN A 1015 -8.66 38.50 38.30
N LYS A 1016 -7.36 38.46 37.94
CA LYS A 1016 -6.87 37.96 36.66
C LYS A 1016 -7.35 36.53 36.38
N ASP A 1017 -7.35 35.67 37.39
CA ASP A 1017 -7.65 34.24 37.31
C ASP A 1017 -9.02 33.91 36.70
N VAL A 1018 -10.10 34.56 37.17
CA VAL A 1018 -11.47 34.32 36.67
C VAL A 1018 -11.60 34.84 35.23
N MET A 1019 -10.98 35.98 34.94
CA MET A 1019 -10.98 36.58 33.60
C MET A 1019 -10.13 35.79 32.60
N GLU A 1020 -9.05 35.15 33.04
CA GLU A 1020 -8.23 34.27 32.20
C GLU A 1020 -9.02 33.03 31.76
N VAL A 1021 -9.74 32.38 32.68
CA VAL A 1021 -10.57 31.20 32.36
C VAL A 1021 -11.68 31.55 31.36
N LEU A 1022 -12.38 32.67 31.55
CA LEU A 1022 -13.55 33.05 30.72
C LEU A 1022 -13.16 33.74 29.39
N HIS A 1023 -12.19 34.65 29.42
CA HIS A 1023 -11.92 35.58 28.32
C HIS A 1023 -10.54 35.39 27.67
N GLY A 1024 -9.57 34.78 28.36
CA GLY A 1024 -8.15 34.71 27.95
C GLY A 1024 -7.90 34.37 26.46
N PRO A 1025 -8.41 33.24 25.94
CA PRO A 1025 -8.17 32.84 24.56
C PRO A 1025 -9.00 33.60 23.51
N PHE A 1026 -10.00 34.40 23.92
CA PHE A 1026 -10.98 35.01 23.01
C PHE A 1026 -10.72 36.49 22.69
N ARG A 1027 -11.35 36.95 21.61
CA ARG A 1027 -11.20 38.31 21.09
C ARG A 1027 -12.05 39.32 21.88
N PRO A 1028 -11.44 40.35 22.51
CA PRO A 1028 -12.19 41.43 23.15
C PRO A 1028 -12.92 42.31 22.12
N PRO A 1029 -13.96 43.06 22.55
CA PRO A 1029 -14.68 43.99 21.69
C PRO A 1029 -13.78 45.09 21.09
N LYS A 1030 -14.15 45.56 19.91
CA LYS A 1030 -13.59 46.73 19.22
C LYS A 1030 -14.75 47.67 18.83
N SER A 1031 -14.47 48.91 18.41
CA SER A 1031 -15.47 49.98 18.19
C SER A 1031 -16.81 49.51 17.63
N ASP A 1032 -16.80 48.75 16.53
CA ASP A 1032 -18.00 48.32 15.79
C ASP A 1032 -18.37 46.85 16.02
N ASP A 1033 -17.57 46.09 16.78
CA ASP A 1033 -17.78 44.66 17.04
C ASP A 1033 -17.83 44.36 18.55
N LYS A 1034 -18.96 43.79 18.99
CA LYS A 1034 -19.21 43.37 20.38
C LYS A 1034 -18.24 42.30 20.90
N GLY A 1035 -17.38 41.75 20.04
CA GLY A 1035 -16.36 40.78 20.40
C GLY A 1035 -16.95 39.41 20.75
N THR A 1036 -16.13 38.52 21.30
CA THR A 1036 -16.50 37.12 21.57
C THR A 1036 -16.16 36.72 23.01
N LEU A 1037 -16.35 37.63 23.96
CA LEU A 1037 -16.10 37.38 25.39
C LEU A 1037 -17.05 36.33 26.00
N TYR A 1038 -18.26 36.19 25.47
CA TYR A 1038 -19.25 35.22 25.91
C TYR A 1038 -19.06 33.82 25.28
N TRP A 1039 -17.92 33.55 24.63
CA TRP A 1039 -17.76 32.36 23.79
C TRP A 1039 -17.69 31.04 24.55
N GLU A 1040 -17.35 31.03 25.85
CA GLU A 1040 -17.53 29.83 26.70
C GLU A 1040 -18.98 29.35 26.72
N SER A 1041 -19.94 30.27 26.87
CA SER A 1041 -21.36 29.95 26.77
C SER A 1041 -21.74 29.44 25.38
N VAL A 1042 -21.10 29.95 24.32
CA VAL A 1042 -21.32 29.47 22.94
C VAL A 1042 -20.77 28.04 22.77
N LEU A 1043 -19.57 27.73 23.25
CA LEU A 1043 -19.00 26.38 23.19
C LEU A 1043 -19.88 25.38 23.94
N ILE A 1044 -20.32 25.73 25.15
CA ILE A 1044 -21.23 24.91 25.96
C ILE A 1044 -22.61 24.77 25.31
N GLY A 1045 -23.19 25.85 24.80
CA GLY A 1045 -24.49 25.86 24.12
C GLY A 1045 -24.49 25.01 22.84
N ARG A 1046 -23.40 25.06 22.06
CA ARG A 1046 -23.21 24.19 20.88
C ARG A 1046 -23.18 22.71 21.28
N ARG A 1047 -22.45 22.34 22.35
CA ARG A 1047 -22.43 20.97 22.89
C ARG A 1047 -23.81 20.54 23.41
N PHE A 1048 -24.53 21.43 24.11
CA PHE A 1048 -25.88 21.17 24.61
C PHE A 1048 -26.87 20.85 23.48
N ILE A 1049 -26.84 21.62 22.38
CA ILE A 1049 -27.65 21.36 21.18
C ILE A 1049 -27.34 19.97 20.60
N LEU A 1050 -26.06 19.64 20.44
CA LEU A 1050 -25.63 18.33 19.91
C LEU A 1050 -26.04 17.17 20.83
N LEU A 1051 -25.89 17.32 22.15
CA LEU A 1051 -26.34 16.34 23.15
C LEU A 1051 -27.86 16.17 23.15
N ALA A 1052 -28.63 17.24 22.99
CA ALA A 1052 -30.09 17.18 22.89
C ALA A 1052 -30.52 16.44 21.62
N CYS A 1053 -29.93 16.78 20.46
CA CYS A 1053 -30.15 16.04 19.21
C CYS A 1053 -29.77 14.56 19.35
N HIS A 1054 -28.63 14.25 20.00
CA HIS A 1054 -28.20 12.87 20.19
C HIS A 1054 -29.15 12.05 21.09
N SER A 1055 -29.68 12.67 22.15
CA SER A 1055 -30.42 11.97 23.21
C SER A 1055 -31.91 11.83 22.93
N PHE A 1056 -32.54 12.83 22.30
CA PHE A 1056 -33.99 12.85 22.06
C PHE A 1056 -34.39 12.34 20.67
N ILE A 1057 -33.49 12.32 19.68
CA ILE A 1057 -33.79 11.77 18.36
C ILE A 1057 -33.47 10.26 18.34
N THR A 1058 -34.52 9.45 18.47
CA THR A 1058 -34.42 7.98 18.58
C THR A 1058 -34.01 7.28 17.28
N SER A 1059 -34.38 7.83 16.11
CA SER A 1059 -33.99 7.27 14.80
C SER A 1059 -32.52 7.59 14.49
N PRO A 1060 -31.62 6.59 14.32
CA PRO A 1060 -30.20 6.83 14.10
C PRO A 1060 -29.92 7.69 12.86
N MET A 1061 -30.65 7.46 11.76
CA MET A 1061 -30.54 8.25 10.53
C MET A 1061 -30.93 9.72 10.76
N LEU A 1062 -32.11 9.97 11.33
CA LEU A 1062 -32.58 11.34 11.57
C LEU A 1062 -31.68 12.08 12.57
N ARG A 1063 -31.17 11.36 13.58
CA ARG A 1063 -30.19 11.86 14.55
C ARG A 1063 -28.91 12.33 13.85
N MET A 1064 -28.35 11.52 12.95
CA MET A 1064 -27.16 11.91 12.19
C MET A 1064 -27.42 13.07 11.22
N ILE A 1065 -28.60 13.16 10.60
CA ILE A 1065 -28.98 14.33 9.77
C ILE A 1065 -28.99 15.60 10.62
N ALA A 1066 -29.67 15.57 11.78
CA ALA A 1066 -29.74 16.72 12.69
C ALA A 1066 -28.37 17.11 13.28
N MET A 1067 -27.51 16.14 13.57
CA MET A 1067 -26.14 16.43 14.04
C MET A 1067 -25.25 16.98 12.91
N ALA A 1068 -25.38 16.50 11.66
CA ALA A 1068 -24.64 17.04 10.53
C ALA A 1068 -25.07 18.48 10.16
N THR A 1069 -26.37 18.80 10.23
CA THR A 1069 -26.85 20.18 10.02
C THR A 1069 -26.41 21.09 11.17
N ALA A 1070 -26.45 20.63 12.42
CA ALA A 1070 -25.91 21.36 13.56
C ALA A 1070 -24.40 21.63 13.41
N CYS A 1071 -23.59 20.62 13.07
CA CYS A 1071 -22.16 20.79 12.80
C CYS A 1071 -21.88 21.80 11.67
N SER A 1072 -22.69 21.79 10.61
CA SER A 1072 -22.58 22.76 9.50
C SER A 1072 -22.85 24.20 9.96
N LEU A 1073 -23.92 24.42 10.74
CA LEU A 1073 -24.25 25.72 11.31
C LEU A 1073 -23.20 26.19 12.33
N ILE A 1074 -22.63 25.27 13.10
CA ILE A 1074 -21.56 25.55 14.08
C ILE A 1074 -20.28 26.00 13.37
N ALA A 1075 -19.87 25.31 12.30
CA ALA A 1075 -18.73 25.67 11.48
C ALA A 1075 -18.93 27.05 10.82
N LEU A 1076 -20.12 27.30 10.26
CA LEU A 1076 -20.48 28.60 9.68
C LEU A 1076 -20.43 29.72 10.73
N HIS A 1077 -21.03 29.52 11.91
CA HIS A 1077 -21.00 30.51 12.99
C HIS A 1077 -19.57 30.79 13.50
N HIS A 1078 -18.68 29.80 13.49
CA HIS A 1078 -17.26 30.02 13.81
C HIS A 1078 -16.56 30.88 12.75
N VAL A 1079 -16.67 30.51 11.47
CA VAL A 1079 -16.05 31.24 10.34
C VAL A 1079 -16.56 32.68 10.22
N LEU A 1080 -17.83 32.93 10.56
CA LEU A 1080 -18.41 34.28 10.57
C LEU A 1080 -17.98 35.17 11.76
N LYS A 1081 -17.34 34.60 12.81
CA LYS A 1081 -17.03 35.34 14.05
C LYS A 1081 -15.56 35.39 14.43
N TYR A 1082 -14.74 34.42 14.00
CA TYR A 1082 -13.32 34.30 14.34
C TYR A 1082 -13.03 34.62 15.83
N PRO A 1083 -13.52 33.77 16.74
CA PRO A 1083 -13.64 34.07 18.17
C PRO A 1083 -12.32 34.09 18.94
N PHE A 1084 -11.29 33.40 18.47
CA PHE A 1084 -10.00 33.33 19.16
C PHE A 1084 -9.17 34.59 18.92
N ARG A 1085 -8.37 34.99 19.90
CA ARG A 1085 -7.42 36.11 19.76
C ARG A 1085 -6.27 35.78 18.78
N ASN A 1086 -5.85 34.51 18.73
CA ASN A 1086 -4.81 34.03 17.82
C ASN A 1086 -5.41 33.57 16.47
N VAL A 1087 -4.87 34.08 15.36
CA VAL A 1087 -5.30 33.74 13.99
C VAL A 1087 -5.04 32.27 13.65
N ILE A 1088 -3.97 31.68 14.17
CA ILE A 1088 -3.64 30.25 13.98
C ILE A 1088 -4.67 29.39 14.73
N ALA A 1089 -5.00 29.74 15.98
CA ALA A 1089 -6.03 29.04 16.74
C ALA A 1089 -7.41 29.05 16.03
N ASN A 1090 -7.80 30.19 15.43
CA ASN A 1090 -9.00 30.27 14.60
C ASN A 1090 -8.96 29.29 13.40
N ARG A 1091 -7.81 29.17 12.71
CA ARG A 1091 -7.64 28.22 11.58
C ARG A 1091 -7.67 26.75 12.04
N VAL A 1092 -7.04 26.46 13.19
CA VAL A 1092 -7.04 25.11 13.79
C VAL A 1092 -8.44 24.70 14.24
N GLU A 1093 -9.23 25.60 14.84
CA GLU A 1093 -10.64 25.32 15.13
C GLU A 1093 -11.47 25.13 13.85
N THR A 1094 -11.24 25.92 12.79
CA THR A 1094 -11.94 25.67 11.51
C THR A 1094 -11.62 24.29 10.96
N LEU A 1095 -10.37 23.82 11.06
CA LEU A 1095 -9.97 22.47 10.65
C LEU A 1095 -10.56 21.37 11.55
N SER A 1096 -10.65 21.62 12.86
CA SER A 1096 -11.33 20.76 13.83
C SER A 1096 -12.82 20.59 13.50
N LEU A 1097 -13.52 21.70 13.26
CA LEU A 1097 -14.96 21.71 12.94
C LEU A 1097 -15.26 21.09 11.56
N THR A 1098 -14.39 21.25 10.55
CA THR A 1098 -14.56 20.55 9.27
C THR A 1098 -14.28 19.04 9.39
N ALA A 1099 -13.32 18.63 10.22
CA ALA A 1099 -13.10 17.21 10.52
C ALA A 1099 -14.33 16.58 11.21
N LEU A 1100 -14.94 17.26 12.19
CA LEU A 1100 -16.19 16.81 12.83
C LEU A 1100 -17.35 16.72 11.82
N LEU A 1101 -17.47 17.68 10.89
CA LEU A 1101 -18.47 17.62 9.83
C LEU A 1101 -18.27 16.37 8.94
N ILE A 1102 -17.03 16.06 8.54
CA ILE A 1102 -16.71 14.86 7.75
C ILE A 1102 -17.05 13.58 8.54
N ILE A 1103 -16.69 13.50 9.83
CA ILE A 1103 -17.05 12.37 10.71
C ILE A 1103 -18.58 12.19 10.78
N SER A 1104 -19.35 13.29 10.85
CA SER A 1104 -20.82 13.23 10.87
C SER A 1104 -21.41 12.70 9.55
N ILE A 1105 -20.83 13.04 8.40
CA ILE A 1105 -21.26 12.59 7.06
C ILE A 1105 -20.94 11.10 6.84
N ILE A 1106 -19.78 10.64 7.31
CA ILE A 1106 -19.40 9.22 7.29
C ILE A 1106 -20.37 8.41 8.16
N ASN A 1107 -20.57 8.83 9.41
CA ASN A 1107 -21.48 8.16 10.34
C ASN A 1107 -22.95 8.24 9.90
N LEU A 1108 -23.38 9.27 9.17
CA LEU A 1108 -24.72 9.33 8.55
C LEU A 1108 -24.95 8.18 7.56
N THR A 1109 -23.93 7.83 6.77
CA THR A 1109 -24.01 6.70 5.82
C THR A 1109 -24.20 5.37 6.58
N LYS A 1110 -23.43 5.16 7.65
CA LYS A 1110 -23.57 3.98 8.53
C LYS A 1110 -24.93 3.95 9.25
N ALA A 1111 -25.37 5.07 9.81
CA ALA A 1111 -26.65 5.19 10.49
C ALA A 1111 -27.85 4.94 9.57
N THR A 1112 -27.77 5.36 8.30
CA THR A 1112 -28.79 5.08 7.28
C THR A 1112 -28.93 3.58 7.06
N LEU A 1113 -27.83 2.85 6.85
CA LEU A 1113 -27.83 1.39 6.65
C LEU A 1113 -28.39 0.65 7.88
N ILE A 1114 -27.99 1.04 9.09
CA ILE A 1114 -28.51 0.50 10.35
C ILE A 1114 -30.01 0.76 10.48
N SER A 1115 -30.48 1.97 10.12
CA SER A 1115 -31.90 2.37 10.21
C SER A 1115 -32.83 1.66 9.21
N PHE A 1116 -32.29 0.95 8.23
CA PHE A 1116 -33.05 0.07 7.32
C PHE A 1116 -32.89 -1.43 7.64
N GLY A 1117 -32.13 -1.77 8.69
CA GLY A 1117 -31.83 -3.16 9.05
C GLY A 1117 -30.94 -3.87 8.02
N ILE A 1118 -30.15 -3.12 7.24
CA ILE A 1118 -29.32 -3.64 6.14
C ILE A 1118 -27.90 -3.86 6.66
N THR A 1119 -27.51 -5.13 6.81
CA THR A 1119 -26.11 -5.51 7.03
C THR A 1119 -25.38 -5.62 5.70
N VAL A 1120 -24.36 -4.79 5.47
CA VAL A 1120 -23.54 -4.84 4.26
C VAL A 1120 -22.58 -6.04 4.33
N ILE A 1121 -23.00 -7.15 3.71
CA ILE A 1121 -22.21 -8.38 3.62
C ILE A 1121 -21.67 -8.48 2.18
N GLY A 1122 -20.36 -8.41 2.01
CA GLY A 1122 -19.68 -8.38 0.71
C GLY A 1122 -18.59 -7.29 0.63
N PRO A 1123 -18.09 -6.96 -0.58
CA PRO A 1123 -16.88 -6.15 -0.80
C PRO A 1123 -17.02 -4.67 -0.40
N TYR A 1124 -18.25 -4.21 -0.13
CA TYR A 1124 -18.50 -2.87 0.40
C TYR A 1124 -18.33 -2.80 1.92
N GLY A 1125 -18.19 -3.94 2.62
CA GLY A 1125 -17.75 -3.99 4.01
C GLY A 1125 -16.40 -3.29 4.17
N SER A 1126 -15.43 -3.65 3.33
CA SER A 1126 -14.09 -3.02 3.33
C SER A 1126 -14.10 -1.51 3.03
N PHE A 1127 -15.13 -0.97 2.38
CA PHE A 1127 -15.29 0.48 2.22
C PHE A 1127 -15.76 1.14 3.52
N LEU A 1128 -16.69 0.50 4.24
CA LEU A 1128 -17.08 0.93 5.58
C LEU A 1128 -15.88 0.79 6.55
N ASP A 1129 -15.12 -0.30 6.49
CA ASP A 1129 -13.90 -0.50 7.29
C ASP A 1129 -12.85 0.59 7.01
N VAL A 1130 -12.61 0.97 5.74
CA VAL A 1130 -11.71 2.07 5.38
C VAL A 1130 -12.21 3.42 5.90
N MET A 1131 -13.52 3.67 5.85
CA MET A 1131 -14.11 4.87 6.44
C MET A 1131 -13.99 4.88 7.97
N GLU A 1132 -14.12 3.71 8.62
CA GLU A 1132 -13.91 3.58 10.06
C GLU A 1132 -12.43 3.79 10.45
N TRP A 1133 -11.49 3.28 9.65
CA TRP A 1133 -10.05 3.55 9.81
C TRP A 1133 -9.69 5.01 9.53
N PHE A 1134 -10.38 5.70 8.62
CA PHE A 1134 -10.22 7.14 8.43
C PHE A 1134 -10.63 7.91 9.70
N GLU A 1135 -11.77 7.58 10.31
CA GLU A 1135 -12.18 8.19 11.59
C GLU A 1135 -11.15 7.93 12.71
N VAL A 1136 -10.64 6.69 12.84
CA VAL A 1136 -9.55 6.35 13.78
C VAL A 1136 -8.29 7.16 13.49
N GLY A 1137 -7.93 7.33 12.21
CA GLY A 1137 -6.79 8.13 11.77
C GLY A 1137 -6.91 9.60 12.18
N VAL A 1138 -8.07 10.23 11.95
CA VAL A 1138 -8.34 11.62 12.35
C VAL A 1138 -8.26 11.78 13.87
N LEU A 1139 -8.82 10.84 14.64
CA LEU A 1139 -8.74 10.82 16.10
C LEU A 1139 -7.32 10.59 16.64
N GLY A 1140 -6.45 9.94 15.86
CA GLY A 1140 -5.06 9.69 16.21
C GLY A 1140 -4.12 10.87 16.03
N ILE A 1141 -4.50 11.91 15.26
CA ILE A 1141 -3.62 13.03 14.90
C ILE A 1141 -3.02 13.71 16.13
N VAL A 1142 -3.86 14.14 17.09
CA VAL A 1142 -3.39 14.85 18.29
C VAL A 1142 -2.52 13.95 19.20
N PRO A 1143 -2.93 12.71 19.58
CA PRO A 1143 -2.09 11.77 20.30
C PRO A 1143 -0.71 11.56 19.67
N VAL A 1144 -0.65 11.38 18.34
CA VAL A 1144 0.61 11.17 17.62
C VAL A 1144 1.48 12.42 17.65
N LEU A 1145 0.92 13.61 17.39
CA LEU A 1145 1.66 14.88 17.45
C LEU A 1145 2.24 15.14 18.85
N VAL A 1146 1.44 14.94 19.90
CA VAL A 1146 1.91 15.10 21.29
C VAL A 1146 3.01 14.08 21.62
N SER A 1147 2.84 12.82 21.19
CA SER A 1147 3.87 11.77 21.38
C SER A 1147 5.18 12.13 20.68
N VAL A 1148 5.13 12.61 19.44
CA VAL A 1148 6.30 13.07 18.68
C VAL A 1148 6.98 14.26 19.37
N LEU A 1149 6.22 15.22 19.90
CA LEU A 1149 6.77 16.36 20.65
C LEU A 1149 7.44 15.92 21.96
N VAL A 1150 6.83 15.00 22.72
CA VAL A 1150 7.41 14.45 23.96
C VAL A 1150 8.69 13.66 23.67
N ILE A 1151 8.68 12.78 22.65
CA ILE A 1151 9.88 12.04 22.23
C ILE A 1151 10.99 13.01 21.77
N SER A 1152 10.64 14.04 21.00
CA SER A 1152 11.59 15.07 20.55
C SER A 1152 12.17 15.87 21.72
N ALA A 1153 11.37 16.18 22.74
CA ALA A 1153 11.83 16.84 23.95
C ALA A 1153 12.79 15.95 24.77
N ILE A 1154 12.47 14.66 24.90
CA ILE A 1154 13.35 13.67 25.57
C ILE A 1154 14.69 13.56 24.83
N LEU A 1155 14.66 13.37 23.50
CA LEU A 1155 15.87 13.29 22.67
C LEU A 1155 16.71 14.58 22.74
N SER A 1156 16.08 15.76 22.72
CA SER A 1156 16.79 17.03 22.83
C SER A 1156 17.41 17.25 24.22
N GLN A 1157 16.77 16.80 25.30
CA GLN A 1157 17.36 16.83 26.65
C GLN A 1157 18.47 15.77 26.81
N LEU A 1158 18.36 14.59 26.20
CA LEU A 1158 19.46 13.61 26.16
C LEU A 1158 20.69 14.17 25.42
N LEU A 1159 20.48 14.87 24.29
CA LEU A 1159 21.55 15.57 23.59
C LEU A 1159 22.18 16.69 24.45
N ARG A 1160 21.36 17.42 25.23
CA ARG A 1160 21.85 18.41 26.20
C ARG A 1160 22.76 17.81 27.26
N VAL A 1161 22.38 16.65 27.80
CA VAL A 1161 23.18 15.92 28.79
C VAL A 1161 24.47 15.38 28.17
N LEU A 1162 24.41 14.82 26.95
CA LEU A 1162 25.60 14.37 26.22
C LEU A 1162 26.60 15.51 25.96
N LEU A 1163 26.13 16.68 25.51
CA LEU A 1163 26.98 17.85 25.30
C LEU A 1163 27.63 18.33 26.61
N PHE A 1164 26.89 18.34 27.72
CA PHE A 1164 27.44 18.66 29.04
C PHE A 1164 28.50 17.63 29.50
N LEU A 1165 28.29 16.34 29.23
CA LEU A 1165 29.28 15.28 29.53
C LEU A 1165 30.54 15.43 28.67
N PHE A 1166 30.42 15.75 27.38
CA PHE A 1166 31.56 16.06 26.52
C PHE A 1166 32.32 17.31 27.00
N GLU A 1167 31.62 18.35 27.47
CA GLU A 1167 32.23 19.56 28.01
C GLU A 1167 32.99 19.28 29.33
N GLN A 1168 32.43 18.44 30.21
CA GLN A 1168 33.11 17.95 31.42
C GLN A 1168 34.34 17.11 31.08
N ALA A 1169 34.24 16.19 30.10
CA ALA A 1169 35.37 15.38 29.64
C ALA A 1169 36.48 16.23 29.02
N GLY A 1170 36.13 17.26 28.23
CA GLY A 1170 37.09 18.22 27.68
C GLY A 1170 37.82 19.01 28.77
N ARG A 1171 37.10 19.44 29.82
CA ARG A 1171 37.71 20.11 30.99
C ARG A 1171 38.62 19.17 31.79
N LEU A 1172 38.30 17.87 31.88
CA LEU A 1172 39.16 16.85 32.49
C LEU A 1172 40.45 16.63 31.68
N CYS A 1173 40.35 16.48 30.35
CA CYS A 1173 41.52 16.36 29.48
C CYS A 1173 42.42 17.61 29.56
N HIS A 1174 41.84 18.82 29.59
CA HIS A 1174 42.63 20.05 29.70
C HIS A 1174 43.36 20.17 31.04
N ARG A 1175 42.78 19.60 32.11
CA ARG A 1175 43.40 19.56 33.46
C ARG A 1175 44.53 18.53 33.57
N SER A 1176 44.56 17.52 32.70
CA SER A 1176 45.63 16.52 32.59
C SER A 1176 46.83 16.98 31.75
N GLY A 1177 46.75 18.16 31.09
CA GLY A 1177 47.82 18.71 30.26
C GLY A 1177 48.67 19.80 30.93
N ASN A 1178 48.45 20.06 32.22
CA ASN A 1178 49.15 21.09 33.02
C ASN A 1178 49.77 20.49 34.31
N THR A 1179 50.17 19.23 34.23
CA THR A 1179 50.97 18.48 35.22
C THR A 1179 52.03 17.69 34.48
#